data_AF-A0A8H4WMY1-F1
#
_entry.id   AF-A0A8H4WMY1-F1
#
_cell.length_a   1.000
_cell.length_b   1.000
_cell.length_c   1.000
_cell.angle_alpha   90.00
_cell.angle_beta   90.00
_cell.angle_gamma   90.00
#
_symmetry.space_group_name_H-M   'P 1'
#
loop_
_entity.id
_entity.type
_entity.pdbx_description
1 polymer ?
#
loop_
_entity_poly.entity_id
_entity_poly.type
_entity_poly.pdbx_seq_one_letter_code
_entity_poly.pdbx_strand_id
1 'polypeptide(L)'
;MAPTLASRKRKVLAEPAPVDDELAGVELDGVLSQSEDGSDFDESDLEDGLDGQDTNELDGDDNDDDDDSDEEDDDAYSEDASSDVDDSFAAPPPLDTDNSEPNYRVVKDANGGERYEYAEVDPVYDSDDSDAQGPTNTIGNIPLSFYDSYPHIGYDINGKKIMRPATGEALDALLDSIEIPKGWTGLTDPETGKPLDLTQDQLELLKRLQMNEVPHEDYDPYPDMVPYFTSIEEKMPLSAAPEPKRRFVPSKHEAKRVAKLVRAIKEGRILPYKPPEERQREEEEKEESYYDVWANEEPQDPHVMNIPAPKLAPPGYDLSYNPPPEYLPTEEEKEAWKNQDPEERDKEYLPAKFDSLRKVPGYGEFVKERFDRCLDLYLAPRIRKNRLNIDPNSLLPKLPRPEDLKPFPTLNQTIFRGHDGRVRSVSFSPDGEFVASGGDDGTVRVWALNGHQEWMAKLSSEEPVNIVRWRPNKETFILAAAAGEDLFFMIPSVASDAVEKASRDILDAGFGYATNGAQPSTVNGVKKEPPAKWSRPGAKLEAAGVLLMATVRSTIKVISWHRRGEFISTVSPTGQRSSVAIHTLSKHLSQIPFRKLPGLAQTAQFHPSRPLFFVATQRMIRCYDLQRQELVKVVQPGARWISSFDIHPGGDNLIVGSYDRRLLWHDLDLSSRPYKTMRFHPEAIRAVKFHRSLSLFADASDDGTLQIFHGKVVSDLMENATIVPVKMLKGHKVINKLGVLDVDWHPKHPWCLSAGADGTCRLWA
;
A
#
# COMPACT_ATOMS: atom_id res chain seq x y z
N MET A 1 4.58 -61.18 -42.34
CA MET A 1 5.55 -62.00 -43.13
C MET A 1 6.02 -61.16 -44.31
N ALA A 2 7.24 -61.36 -44.79
CA ALA A 2 7.76 -60.78 -46.05
C ALA A 2 7.77 -61.87 -47.15
N PRO A 3 8.19 -61.63 -48.43
CA PRO A 3 8.73 -60.40 -49.04
C PRO A 3 8.16 -60.12 -50.48
N THR A 4 8.93 -59.40 -51.31
CA THR A 4 8.91 -59.30 -52.81
C THR A 4 8.05 -58.23 -53.51
N LEU A 5 8.43 -57.62 -54.65
CA LEU A 5 9.76 -57.29 -55.24
C LEU A 5 9.65 -56.25 -56.41
N ALA A 6 10.75 -55.56 -56.72
CA ALA A 6 11.19 -55.09 -58.05
C ALA A 6 10.32 -54.15 -58.95
N SER A 7 10.48 -52.84 -58.74
CA SER A 7 10.99 -51.82 -59.72
C SER A 7 10.70 -51.89 -61.24
N ARG A 8 10.40 -50.72 -61.84
CA ARG A 8 10.89 -50.30 -63.19
C ARG A 8 11.19 -48.79 -63.23
N LYS A 9 11.88 -48.31 -64.30
CA LYS A 9 12.62 -47.01 -64.32
C LYS A 9 12.27 -46.11 -65.53
N ARG A 10 12.41 -44.79 -65.30
CA ARG A 10 12.79 -43.69 -66.25
C ARG A 10 11.90 -43.38 -67.48
N LYS A 11 11.59 -42.08 -67.65
CA LYS A 11 12.32 -41.18 -68.57
C LYS A 11 12.21 -39.70 -68.11
N VAL A 12 12.94 -38.79 -68.75
CA VAL A 12 13.18 -37.37 -68.41
C VAL A 12 13.35 -36.56 -69.73
N LEU A 13 13.33 -35.22 -69.66
CA LEU A 13 13.52 -34.19 -70.72
C LEU A 13 12.26 -33.88 -71.58
N ALA A 14 11.98 -32.64 -72.02
CA ALA A 14 12.65 -31.32 -71.81
C ALA A 14 11.66 -30.14 -72.03
N GLU A 15 12.13 -28.91 -71.78
CA GLU A 15 11.55 -27.63 -72.23
C GLU A 15 11.61 -27.47 -73.78
N PRO A 16 10.99 -26.42 -74.36
CA PRO A 16 11.77 -25.20 -74.64
C PRO A 16 10.99 -23.86 -74.57
N ALA A 17 11.76 -22.76 -74.67
CA ALA A 17 11.35 -21.39 -74.99
C ALA A 17 12.50 -20.74 -75.83
N PRO A 18 12.46 -19.43 -76.16
CA PRO A 18 11.43 -18.62 -76.80
C PRO A 18 11.91 -18.10 -78.20
N VAL A 19 11.13 -17.24 -78.87
CA VAL A 19 11.64 -16.11 -79.71
C VAL A 19 10.51 -15.12 -80.03
N ASP A 20 10.92 -13.86 -80.20
CA ASP A 20 10.15 -12.67 -80.62
C ASP A 20 9.99 -12.63 -82.17
N ASP A 21 9.66 -11.54 -82.92
CA ASP A 21 9.74 -10.09 -82.69
C ASP A 21 8.98 -9.28 -83.78
N GLU A 22 8.93 -7.93 -83.64
CA GLU A 22 8.76 -6.89 -84.69
C GLU A 22 7.43 -6.83 -85.52
N LEU A 23 6.95 -5.72 -86.12
CA LEU A 23 6.94 -4.23 -85.94
C LEU A 23 5.87 -3.68 -86.96
N ALA A 24 5.38 -2.43 -87.09
CA ALA A 24 5.55 -1.10 -86.47
C ALA A 24 4.32 -0.21 -86.84
N GLY A 25 4.18 1.00 -86.25
CA GLY A 25 3.47 2.15 -86.87
C GLY A 25 2.36 2.83 -86.00
N VAL A 26 2.52 4.04 -85.44
CA VAL A 26 2.63 5.42 -86.06
C VAL A 26 1.22 6.02 -86.32
N GLU A 27 0.82 7.20 -85.80
CA GLU A 27 1.51 8.26 -85.02
C GLU A 27 0.52 9.23 -84.28
N LEU A 28 1.02 9.91 -83.22
CA LEU A 28 0.72 11.31 -82.73
C LEU A 28 -0.74 11.78 -82.48
N ASP A 29 -1.07 12.65 -81.49
CA ASP A 29 -0.34 13.42 -80.44
C ASP A 29 -1.34 13.68 -79.27
N GLY A 30 -1.08 14.32 -78.11
CA GLY A 30 0.09 15.01 -77.52
C GLY A 30 -0.29 15.87 -76.30
N VAL A 31 0.68 16.59 -75.71
CA VAL A 31 0.57 17.78 -74.81
C VAL A 31 -0.21 17.62 -73.47
N LEU A 32 0.25 17.92 -72.25
CA LEU A 32 1.51 18.31 -71.54
C LEU A 32 1.16 18.26 -70.01
N SER A 33 2.01 18.24 -68.97
CA SER A 33 3.41 17.78 -68.74
C SER A 33 3.80 18.02 -67.24
N GLN A 34 4.92 17.42 -66.78
CA GLN A 34 5.72 17.80 -65.57
C GLN A 34 5.15 17.50 -64.17
N SER A 35 5.96 17.15 -63.13
CA SER A 35 7.39 16.73 -63.10
C SER A 35 7.82 16.24 -61.70
N GLU A 36 8.70 15.22 -61.67
CA GLU A 36 9.89 15.05 -60.77
C GLU A 36 9.73 15.02 -59.22
N ASP A 37 10.59 14.36 -58.43
CA ASP A 37 11.43 13.15 -58.58
C ASP A 37 12.01 12.79 -57.17
N GLY A 38 12.73 11.66 -57.02
CA GLY A 38 13.67 11.44 -55.89
C GLY A 38 13.41 10.22 -54.99
N SER A 39 14.46 9.77 -54.29
CA SER A 39 14.54 8.49 -53.54
C SER A 39 15.14 8.65 -52.13
N ASP A 40 15.50 7.51 -51.52
CA ASP A 40 16.34 7.35 -50.31
C ASP A 40 15.63 7.60 -48.95
N PHE A 41 15.99 6.98 -47.82
CA PHE A 41 16.61 5.67 -47.50
C PHE A 41 16.44 5.42 -45.97
N ASP A 42 17.01 4.33 -45.44
CA ASP A 42 17.26 4.00 -44.02
C ASP A 42 16.12 3.63 -43.05
N GLU A 43 16.50 2.72 -42.16
CA GLU A 43 15.82 2.15 -40.99
C GLU A 43 16.76 2.40 -39.79
N SER A 44 16.31 3.02 -38.69
CA SER A 44 16.96 2.84 -37.37
C SER A 44 16.26 3.57 -36.20
N ASP A 45 16.21 2.83 -35.08
CA ASP A 45 16.54 3.24 -33.70
C ASP A 45 15.68 4.21 -32.85
N LEU A 46 15.37 3.68 -31.64
CA LEU A 46 15.18 4.35 -30.34
C LEU A 46 13.83 5.09 -30.10
N GLU A 47 13.27 5.12 -28.89
CA GLU A 47 13.72 4.58 -27.59
C GLU A 47 12.52 4.13 -26.70
N ASP A 48 12.83 3.70 -25.47
CA ASP A 48 11.92 3.35 -24.37
C ASP A 48 10.80 4.40 -24.15
N GLY A 49 9.63 4.09 -23.58
CA GLY A 49 9.22 2.93 -22.78
C GLY A 49 8.53 3.44 -21.50
N LEU A 50 7.44 2.80 -21.06
CA LEU A 50 6.65 3.26 -19.90
C LEU A 50 6.26 2.12 -18.96
N ASP A 51 6.75 2.22 -17.72
CA ASP A 51 6.23 1.48 -16.58
C ASP A 51 4.83 1.98 -16.18
N GLY A 52 3.89 1.03 -16.04
CA GLY A 52 3.45 0.54 -14.73
C GLY A 52 2.81 1.48 -13.68
N GLN A 53 1.87 0.88 -12.94
CA GLN A 53 1.30 1.30 -11.65
C GLN A 53 0.14 2.33 -11.75
N ASP A 54 -1.11 1.98 -11.41
CA ASP A 54 -1.71 1.60 -10.10
C ASP A 54 -2.14 2.84 -9.30
N THR A 55 -3.25 2.90 -8.55
CA THR A 55 -4.42 2.02 -8.29
C THR A 55 -5.54 2.89 -7.65
N ASN A 56 -6.55 2.24 -7.06
CA ASN A 56 -7.55 2.74 -6.09
C ASN A 56 -8.81 3.35 -6.75
N GLU A 57 -9.98 2.71 -6.68
CA GLU A 57 -10.79 2.23 -5.52
C GLU A 57 -11.78 3.31 -5.04
N LEU A 58 -13.06 2.96 -5.10
CA LEU A 58 -14.18 3.63 -4.45
C LEU A 58 -14.99 2.54 -3.74
N ASP A 59 -15.10 2.66 -2.42
CA ASP A 59 -15.88 1.81 -1.50
C ASP A 59 -16.62 2.74 -0.53
N GLY A 60 -17.77 2.31 -0.03
CA GLY A 60 -18.25 2.71 1.30
C GLY A 60 -19.41 3.72 1.38
N ASP A 61 -20.61 3.15 1.54
CA ASP A 61 -21.51 3.36 2.68
C ASP A 61 -22.17 4.75 2.95
N ASP A 62 -23.49 4.75 2.76
CA ASP A 62 -24.53 4.92 3.80
C ASP A 62 -24.84 6.28 4.47
N ASN A 63 -26.14 6.63 4.32
CA ASN A 63 -27.14 6.82 5.40
C ASN A 63 -27.54 8.20 5.99
N ASP A 64 -28.89 8.31 6.04
CA ASP A 64 -29.76 8.64 7.18
C ASP A 64 -30.30 10.07 7.49
N ASP A 65 -31.61 10.01 7.82
CA ASP A 65 -32.47 10.82 8.70
C ASP A 65 -33.03 12.22 8.27
N ASP A 66 -34.31 12.19 7.88
CA ASP A 66 -35.49 12.79 8.53
C ASP A 66 -35.57 14.31 8.86
N ASP A 67 -36.68 14.97 8.45
CA ASP A 67 -37.87 15.17 9.32
C ASP A 67 -39.08 15.78 8.54
N ASP A 68 -40.28 15.18 8.69
CA ASP A 68 -41.63 15.75 8.96
C ASP A 68 -42.15 17.11 8.37
N SER A 69 -43.46 17.35 8.14
CA SER A 69 -44.70 16.53 8.26
C SER A 69 -45.96 17.25 7.68
N ASP A 70 -47.04 16.47 7.41
CA ASP A 70 -48.51 16.75 7.41
C ASP A 70 -49.10 18.02 6.69
N GLU A 71 -50.39 18.24 6.40
CA GLU A 71 -51.75 17.60 6.50
C GLU A 71 -52.56 18.13 5.26
N GLU A 72 -53.73 17.73 4.75
CA GLU A 72 -54.91 16.88 5.07
C GLU A 72 -55.53 16.37 3.71
N ASP A 73 -56.39 15.34 3.68
CA ASP A 73 -57.02 14.75 2.45
C ASP A 73 -58.19 15.58 1.85
N ASP A 74 -58.64 15.28 0.60
CA ASP A 74 -59.85 14.46 0.31
C ASP A 74 -60.34 14.51 -1.17
N ASP A 75 -61.01 13.45 -1.63
CA ASP A 75 -61.47 13.22 -3.02
C ASP A 75 -62.93 13.70 -3.27
N ALA A 76 -63.22 14.28 -4.45
CA ALA A 76 -64.60 14.62 -4.84
C ALA A 76 -64.86 14.62 -6.36
N TYR A 77 -65.17 13.44 -6.93
CA TYR A 77 -65.68 13.31 -8.30
C TYR A 77 -67.14 13.78 -8.43
N SER A 78 -67.45 14.54 -9.48
CA SER A 78 -68.78 14.50 -10.10
C SER A 78 -68.73 14.95 -11.57
N GLU A 79 -68.83 13.99 -12.49
CA GLU A 79 -69.34 14.24 -13.84
C GLU A 79 -70.87 14.29 -13.77
N ASP A 80 -71.51 15.20 -14.51
CA ASP A 80 -72.82 14.92 -15.10
C ASP A 80 -73.05 15.79 -16.35
N ALA A 81 -73.78 15.29 -17.34
CA ALA A 81 -73.78 15.87 -18.69
C ALA A 81 -75.16 15.88 -19.38
N SER A 82 -75.59 17.05 -19.86
CA SER A 82 -76.70 17.26 -20.82
C SER A 82 -76.83 18.76 -21.17
N SER A 83 -77.34 19.19 -22.34
CA SER A 83 -77.56 18.53 -23.64
C SER A 83 -77.78 19.59 -24.74
N ASP A 84 -78.00 19.15 -26.00
CA ASP A 84 -78.69 19.90 -27.08
C ASP A 84 -77.96 21.05 -27.82
N VAL A 85 -77.08 20.66 -28.73
CA VAL A 85 -77.20 20.88 -30.20
C VAL A 85 -77.97 22.13 -30.70
N ASP A 86 -77.29 23.03 -31.43
CA ASP A 86 -77.50 23.20 -32.88
C ASP A 86 -76.32 23.88 -33.61
N ASP A 87 -76.33 23.82 -34.94
CA ASP A 87 -75.31 24.33 -35.90
C ASP A 87 -75.40 25.85 -36.15
N SER A 88 -74.25 26.54 -36.19
CA SER A 88 -73.93 27.53 -37.27
C SER A 88 -72.57 28.22 -37.10
N PHE A 89 -71.95 28.56 -38.25
CA PHE A 89 -70.66 29.24 -38.37
C PHE A 89 -70.62 30.66 -37.76
N ALA A 90 -69.56 30.95 -37.01
CA ALA A 90 -68.96 32.29 -36.90
C ALA A 90 -67.45 32.18 -36.64
N ALA A 91 -66.61 32.56 -37.61
CA ALA A 91 -65.16 32.50 -37.49
C ALA A 91 -64.57 33.81 -36.92
N PRO A 92 -63.72 33.76 -35.87
CA PRO A 92 -63.03 34.92 -35.33
C PRO A 92 -61.52 34.94 -35.69
N PRO A 93 -60.91 36.13 -35.62
CA PRO A 93 -60.98 37.17 -36.65
C PRO A 93 -60.08 36.83 -37.86
N PRO A 94 -60.16 37.57 -38.99
CA PRO A 94 -59.02 37.61 -39.90
C PRO A 94 -57.83 38.23 -39.17
N LEU A 95 -56.66 37.57 -39.19
CA LEU A 95 -55.40 38.30 -39.12
C LEU A 95 -55.20 38.91 -40.51
N ASP A 96 -55.09 40.23 -40.56
CA ASP A 96 -55.27 40.97 -41.80
C ASP A 96 -54.28 40.55 -42.89
N THR A 97 -54.78 40.54 -44.13
CA THR A 97 -53.95 40.83 -45.30
C THR A 97 -53.56 42.30 -45.25
N ASP A 98 -52.81 42.70 -44.22
CA ASP A 98 -52.36 44.07 -44.07
C ASP A 98 -51.40 44.40 -45.21
N ASN A 99 -51.43 45.65 -45.65
CA ASN A 99 -50.98 46.03 -46.97
C ASN A 99 -49.46 45.89 -47.10
N SER A 100 -49.03 44.71 -47.54
CA SER A 100 -47.85 44.57 -48.38
C SER A 100 -48.12 45.24 -49.72
N GLU A 101 -48.30 46.57 -49.70
CA GLU A 101 -47.92 47.38 -50.85
C GLU A 101 -46.52 46.92 -51.24
N PRO A 102 -46.27 46.56 -52.50
CA PRO A 102 -44.91 46.23 -52.91
C PRO A 102 -44.00 47.37 -52.47
N ASN A 103 -42.84 47.06 -51.89
CA ASN A 103 -41.86 48.06 -51.44
C ASN A 103 -41.11 48.69 -52.64
N TYR A 104 -41.86 48.97 -53.70
CA TYR A 104 -41.49 49.67 -54.91
C TYR A 104 -42.70 50.41 -55.49
N ARG A 105 -42.47 51.57 -56.10
CA ARG A 105 -43.48 52.29 -56.89
C ARG A 105 -43.22 52.08 -58.37
N VAL A 106 -44.29 51.87 -59.16
CA VAL A 106 -44.16 51.67 -60.61
C VAL A 106 -44.11 53.03 -61.31
N VAL A 107 -42.93 53.43 -61.73
CA VAL A 107 -42.66 54.70 -62.43
C VAL A 107 -42.28 54.39 -63.88
N LYS A 108 -42.54 55.32 -64.81
CA LYS A 108 -42.10 55.13 -66.20
C LYS A 108 -40.67 55.60 -66.40
N ASP A 109 -39.83 54.71 -66.91
CA ASP A 109 -38.47 55.04 -67.33
C ASP A 109 -38.46 56.04 -68.50
N ALA A 110 -37.32 56.68 -68.75
CA ALA A 110 -37.14 57.65 -69.83
C ALA A 110 -37.51 57.10 -71.23
N ASN A 111 -37.46 55.78 -71.42
CA ASN A 111 -37.85 55.10 -72.67
C ASN A 111 -39.32 54.61 -72.69
N GLY A 112 -40.12 54.91 -71.65
CA GLY A 112 -41.55 54.64 -71.58
C GLY A 112 -41.96 53.28 -71.01
N GLY A 113 -41.00 52.41 -70.66
CA GLY A 113 -41.23 51.15 -69.95
C GLY A 113 -41.49 51.32 -68.46
N GLU A 114 -41.97 50.28 -67.80
CA GLU A 114 -42.24 50.27 -66.35
C GLU A 114 -40.98 49.94 -65.55
N ARG A 115 -40.64 50.78 -64.57
CA ARG A 115 -39.53 50.65 -63.64
C ARG A 115 -40.05 50.60 -62.21
N TYR A 116 -39.49 49.71 -61.41
CA TYR A 116 -39.80 49.57 -59.99
C TYR A 116 -38.80 50.42 -59.17
N GLU A 117 -39.32 51.42 -58.45
CA GLU A 117 -38.57 52.35 -57.62
C GLU A 117 -38.78 52.01 -56.15
N TYR A 118 -37.82 51.30 -55.57
CA TYR A 118 -37.83 50.86 -54.17
C TYR A 118 -37.59 52.03 -53.20
N ALA A 119 -37.95 51.87 -51.93
CA ALA A 119 -37.52 52.79 -50.88
C ALA A 119 -35.98 52.86 -50.81
N GLU A 120 -35.44 54.01 -50.42
CA GLU A 120 -34.00 54.15 -50.15
C GLU A 120 -33.63 53.30 -48.93
N VAL A 121 -32.48 52.63 -48.98
CA VAL A 121 -31.98 51.79 -47.89
C VAL A 121 -31.24 52.67 -46.90
N ASP A 122 -31.78 52.84 -45.68
CA ASP A 122 -31.08 53.49 -44.59
C ASP A 122 -29.87 52.64 -44.15
N PRO A 123 -28.62 53.16 -44.21
CA PRO A 123 -27.43 52.44 -43.79
C PRO A 123 -27.30 52.49 -42.25
N VAL A 124 -28.09 51.66 -41.58
CA VAL A 124 -27.97 51.37 -40.14
C VAL A 124 -26.93 50.27 -39.95
N TYR A 125 -26.16 50.33 -38.86
CA TYR A 125 -25.31 49.22 -38.42
C TYR A 125 -26.17 48.24 -37.63
N ASP A 126 -26.29 47.00 -38.11
CA ASP A 126 -27.09 45.97 -37.45
C ASP A 126 -26.32 45.28 -36.30
N SER A 127 -27.00 44.45 -35.51
CA SER A 127 -26.41 43.80 -34.31
C SER A 127 -25.31 42.77 -34.60
N ASP A 128 -25.13 42.38 -35.86
CA ASP A 128 -24.12 41.42 -36.33
C ASP A 128 -23.24 42.04 -37.46
N ASP A 129 -23.19 43.37 -37.54
CA ASP A 129 -22.23 44.05 -38.41
C ASP A 129 -20.81 43.89 -37.86
N SER A 130 -19.84 43.61 -38.74
CA SER A 130 -18.46 43.24 -38.35
C SER A 130 -17.60 44.41 -37.82
N ASP A 131 -18.19 45.57 -37.57
CA ASP A 131 -17.53 46.81 -37.15
C ASP A 131 -18.37 47.48 -36.04
N ALA A 132 -18.20 47.00 -34.80
CA ALA A 132 -19.11 47.25 -33.69
C ALA A 132 -19.01 48.66 -33.09
N GLN A 133 -20.15 49.24 -32.69
CA GLN A 133 -20.25 50.61 -32.16
C GLN A 133 -19.82 50.75 -30.69
N GLY A 134 -18.53 50.50 -30.42
CA GLY A 134 -17.84 51.07 -29.26
C GLY A 134 -17.59 52.58 -29.43
N PRO A 135 -17.14 53.30 -28.38
CA PRO A 135 -16.57 54.64 -28.52
C PRO A 135 -15.17 54.55 -29.16
N THR A 136 -15.12 54.17 -30.44
CA THR A 136 -13.94 53.58 -31.08
C THR A 136 -12.68 54.45 -31.03
N ASN A 137 -11.58 53.80 -30.62
CA ASN A 137 -10.26 54.41 -30.60
C ASN A 137 -9.63 54.36 -31.99
N THR A 138 -9.45 55.52 -32.64
CA THR A 138 -9.09 55.57 -34.08
C THR A 138 -7.63 55.26 -34.39
N ILE A 139 -6.94 54.50 -33.53
CA ILE A 139 -5.52 54.11 -33.67
C ILE A 139 -5.31 52.95 -34.64
N GLY A 140 -6.30 52.09 -34.83
CA GLY A 140 -6.20 50.87 -35.63
C GLY A 140 -5.15 49.89 -35.10
N ASN A 141 -4.70 48.97 -35.97
CA ASN A 141 -3.74 47.92 -35.62
C ASN A 141 -2.29 48.46 -35.55
N ILE A 142 -2.00 49.24 -34.50
CA ILE A 142 -0.65 49.68 -34.11
C ILE A 142 -0.35 49.23 -32.67
N PRO A 143 0.90 48.89 -32.33
CA PRO A 143 1.22 48.40 -30.99
C PRO A 143 1.05 49.49 -29.94
N LEU A 144 0.35 49.17 -28.86
CA LEU A 144 0.00 50.09 -27.76
C LEU A 144 1.22 50.70 -27.05
N SER A 145 2.42 50.11 -27.20
CA SER A 145 3.67 50.58 -26.61
C SER A 145 4.06 52.02 -26.99
N PHE A 146 3.57 52.54 -28.13
CA PHE A 146 3.72 53.95 -28.47
C PHE A 146 2.99 54.90 -27.49
N TYR A 147 1.97 54.42 -26.78
CA TYR A 147 1.17 55.17 -25.81
C TYR A 147 1.57 54.92 -24.34
N ASP A 148 2.53 54.05 -24.03
CA ASP A 148 2.91 53.73 -22.65
C ASP A 148 3.66 54.86 -21.93
N SER A 149 4.22 55.81 -22.67
CA SER A 149 4.76 57.06 -22.12
C SER A 149 3.73 58.19 -21.97
N TYR A 150 2.45 57.94 -22.30
CA TYR A 150 1.40 58.95 -22.36
C TYR A 150 0.18 58.60 -21.46
N PRO A 151 -0.47 59.61 -20.85
CA PRO A 151 -1.64 59.42 -19.98
C PRO A 151 -2.95 59.17 -20.76
N HIS A 152 -2.88 58.97 -22.07
CA HIS A 152 -3.99 58.76 -22.98
C HIS A 152 -3.60 57.75 -24.06
N ILE A 153 -4.57 56.98 -24.55
CA ILE A 153 -4.37 55.98 -25.62
C ILE A 153 -5.19 56.45 -26.82
N GLY A 154 -4.54 57.09 -27.78
CA GLY A 154 -5.23 57.56 -28.98
C GLY A 154 -6.29 58.66 -28.77
N TYR A 155 -7.25 58.72 -29.69
CA TYR A 155 -8.24 59.79 -29.81
C TYR A 155 -9.58 59.25 -30.32
N ASP A 156 -10.69 59.93 -29.98
CA ASP A 156 -12.01 59.69 -30.58
C ASP A 156 -12.10 60.25 -32.01
N ILE A 157 -13.15 59.86 -32.74
CA ILE A 157 -13.46 60.35 -34.11
C ILE A 157 -13.57 61.89 -34.18
N ASN A 158 -13.82 62.56 -33.04
CA ASN A 158 -13.95 64.02 -32.92
C ASN A 158 -12.64 64.71 -32.48
N GLY A 159 -11.53 63.98 -32.34
CA GLY A 159 -10.22 64.51 -31.94
C GLY A 159 -10.03 64.76 -30.43
N LYS A 160 -10.88 64.21 -29.56
CA LYS A 160 -10.69 64.24 -28.10
C LYS A 160 -9.77 63.11 -27.65
N LYS A 161 -9.01 63.33 -26.57
CA LYS A 161 -8.10 62.33 -26.00
C LYS A 161 -8.86 61.29 -25.17
N ILE A 162 -8.63 60.01 -25.44
CA ILE A 162 -9.12 58.91 -24.63
C ILE A 162 -8.13 58.69 -23.48
N MET A 163 -8.44 59.25 -22.31
CA MET A 163 -7.57 59.16 -21.12
C MET A 163 -7.48 57.72 -20.62
N ARG A 164 -6.30 57.28 -20.15
CA ARG A 164 -6.19 55.99 -19.47
C ARG A 164 -7.07 55.97 -18.22
N PRO A 165 -7.81 54.88 -17.94
CA PRO A 165 -8.49 54.70 -16.67
C PRO A 165 -7.45 54.65 -15.54
N ALA A 166 -7.90 54.88 -14.30
CA ALA A 166 -7.02 54.83 -13.14
C ALA A 166 -6.35 53.45 -13.04
N THR A 167 -5.03 53.41 -13.00
CA THR A 167 -4.27 52.23 -12.59
C THR A 167 -4.68 51.89 -11.15
N GLY A 168 -5.02 50.62 -10.89
CA GLY A 168 -5.27 50.12 -9.53
C GLY A 168 -4.08 50.33 -8.61
N GLU A 169 -4.27 50.09 -7.31
CA GLU A 169 -3.13 50.13 -6.40
C GLU A 169 -2.14 49.00 -6.74
N ALA A 170 -0.87 49.16 -6.34
CA ALA A 170 0.18 48.16 -6.63
C ALA A 170 -0.07 46.80 -5.92
N LEU A 171 -1.11 46.70 -5.10
CA LEU A 171 -1.66 45.46 -4.55
C LEU A 171 -2.62 44.77 -5.51
N ASP A 172 -3.51 45.52 -6.19
CA ASP A 172 -4.51 44.96 -7.11
C ASP A 172 -3.81 44.29 -8.31
N ALA A 173 -2.89 45.02 -8.95
CA ALA A 173 -2.08 44.50 -10.06
C ALA A 173 -1.12 43.35 -9.65
N LEU A 174 -0.94 43.09 -8.35
CA LEU A 174 -0.23 41.94 -7.83
C LEU A 174 -1.20 40.78 -7.54
N LEU A 175 -2.41 41.04 -7.06
CA LEU A 175 -3.47 40.06 -6.90
C LEU A 175 -3.89 39.47 -8.26
N ASP A 176 -4.09 40.30 -9.28
CA ASP A 176 -4.40 39.88 -10.66
C ASP A 176 -3.31 38.94 -11.25
N SER A 177 -2.08 39.00 -10.72
CA SER A 177 -0.95 38.15 -11.13
C SER A 177 -0.84 36.82 -10.35
N ILE A 178 -1.63 36.65 -9.28
CA ILE A 178 -1.67 35.46 -8.42
C ILE A 178 -2.99 34.70 -8.61
N GLU A 179 -4.11 35.42 -8.65
CA GLU A 179 -5.45 34.89 -8.92
C GLU A 179 -5.99 35.56 -10.19
N ILE A 180 -5.84 34.88 -11.32
CA ILE A 180 -6.21 35.38 -12.66
C ILE A 180 -7.73 35.62 -12.74
N PRO A 181 -8.21 36.79 -13.22
CA PRO A 181 -9.63 37.08 -13.36
C PRO A 181 -10.40 36.06 -14.22
N LYS A 182 -11.65 35.76 -13.82
CA LYS A 182 -12.55 34.88 -14.59
C LYS A 182 -12.97 35.59 -15.89
N GLY A 183 -12.31 35.23 -16.98
CA GLY A 183 -12.49 35.84 -18.32
C GLY A 183 -11.22 36.42 -18.92
N TRP A 184 -10.11 36.48 -18.17
CA TRP A 184 -8.85 37.07 -18.61
C TRP A 184 -8.28 36.44 -19.88
N THR A 185 -8.13 37.24 -20.93
CA THR A 185 -7.56 36.79 -22.23
C THR A 185 -6.04 36.94 -22.33
N GLY A 186 -5.40 37.61 -21.37
CA GLY A 186 -3.98 38.00 -21.46
C GLY A 186 -3.70 39.17 -22.42
N LEU A 187 -4.71 39.67 -23.13
CA LEU A 187 -4.60 40.84 -23.99
C LEU A 187 -5.01 42.11 -23.21
N THR A 188 -4.65 43.27 -23.76
CA THR A 188 -5.14 44.57 -23.30
C THR A 188 -6.11 45.13 -24.34
N ASP A 189 -7.22 45.67 -23.86
CA ASP A 189 -8.26 46.30 -24.67
C ASP A 189 -7.71 47.58 -25.35
N PRO A 190 -7.74 47.68 -26.70
CA PRO A 190 -7.31 48.88 -27.41
C PRO A 190 -8.16 50.13 -27.14
N GLU A 191 -9.42 49.98 -26.69
CA GLU A 191 -10.31 51.12 -26.43
C GLU A 191 -10.05 51.74 -25.05
N THR A 192 -10.07 50.95 -23.98
CA THR A 192 -9.93 51.44 -22.60
C THR A 192 -8.53 51.23 -22.00
N GLY A 193 -7.69 50.37 -22.55
CA GLY A 193 -6.34 50.09 -22.01
C GLY A 193 -6.33 49.28 -20.71
N LYS A 194 -7.44 48.63 -20.36
CA LYS A 194 -7.53 47.59 -19.31
C LYS A 194 -7.07 46.23 -19.84
N PRO A 195 -6.88 45.19 -19.00
CA PRO A 195 -7.00 43.82 -19.47
C PRO A 195 -8.33 43.62 -20.21
N LEU A 196 -8.31 42.84 -21.29
CA LEU A 196 -9.51 42.43 -22.01
C LEU A 196 -10.06 41.15 -21.37
N ASP A 197 -11.18 41.27 -20.69
CA ASP A 197 -11.86 40.15 -20.02
C ASP A 197 -13.15 39.78 -20.78
N LEU A 198 -13.36 38.48 -21.03
CA LEU A 198 -14.58 37.95 -21.64
C LEU A 198 -15.75 37.95 -20.65
N THR A 199 -16.96 38.20 -21.16
CA THR A 199 -18.20 38.06 -20.38
C THR A 199 -18.53 36.59 -20.10
N GLN A 200 -19.32 36.33 -19.06
CA GLN A 200 -19.75 34.97 -18.70
C GLN A 200 -20.46 34.29 -19.88
N ASP A 201 -21.37 35.01 -20.55
CA ASP A 201 -22.15 34.53 -21.68
C ASP A 201 -21.25 34.13 -22.86
N GLN A 202 -20.18 34.90 -23.13
CA GLN A 202 -19.16 34.56 -24.13
C GLN A 202 -18.33 33.33 -23.76
N LEU A 203 -17.99 33.15 -22.47
CA LEU A 203 -17.30 31.96 -21.97
C LEU A 203 -18.17 30.71 -22.09
N GLU A 204 -19.47 30.82 -21.79
CA GLU A 204 -20.42 29.72 -21.92
C GLU A 204 -20.72 29.39 -23.39
N LEU A 205 -20.86 30.38 -24.27
CA LEU A 205 -20.96 30.19 -25.71
C LEU A 205 -19.72 29.47 -26.28
N LEU A 206 -18.52 29.90 -25.88
CA LEU A 206 -17.26 29.27 -26.30
C LEU A 206 -17.14 27.82 -25.78
N LYS A 207 -17.59 27.57 -24.54
CA LYS A 207 -17.67 26.21 -23.98
C LYS A 207 -18.65 25.33 -24.76
N ARG A 208 -19.85 25.81 -25.06
CA ARG A 208 -20.86 25.07 -25.86
C ARG A 208 -20.28 24.70 -27.23
N LEU A 209 -19.68 25.68 -27.92
CA LEU A 209 -18.99 25.47 -29.20
C LEU A 209 -17.86 24.42 -29.11
N GLN A 210 -17.01 24.47 -28.07
CA GLN A 210 -15.93 23.49 -27.88
C GLN A 210 -16.46 22.06 -27.65
N MET A 211 -17.60 21.92 -26.97
CA MET A 211 -18.24 20.63 -26.70
C MET A 211 -19.09 20.12 -27.89
N ASN A 212 -19.26 20.92 -28.95
CA ASN A 212 -20.24 20.72 -30.03
C ASN A 212 -21.70 20.68 -29.53
N GLU A 213 -21.98 21.38 -28.44
CA GLU A 213 -23.33 21.65 -27.94
C GLU A 213 -23.99 22.76 -28.80
N VAL A 214 -25.32 22.81 -28.79
CA VAL A 214 -26.09 23.80 -29.57
C VAL A 214 -25.81 25.22 -29.02
N PRO A 215 -25.34 26.18 -29.86
CA PRO A 215 -24.96 27.51 -29.35
C PRO A 215 -26.14 28.37 -28.87
N HIS A 216 -27.31 28.23 -29.50
CA HIS A 216 -28.50 29.05 -29.25
C HIS A 216 -29.60 28.23 -28.57
N GLU A 217 -30.20 28.75 -27.49
CA GLU A 217 -31.06 27.96 -26.61
C GLU A 217 -32.42 27.60 -27.23
N ASP A 218 -32.98 28.49 -28.06
CA ASP A 218 -34.28 28.27 -28.74
C ASP A 218 -34.25 27.27 -29.92
N TYR A 219 -33.13 26.58 -30.18
CA TYR A 219 -33.02 25.63 -31.29
C TYR A 219 -33.34 24.19 -30.84
N ASP A 220 -34.51 23.70 -31.23
CA ASP A 220 -34.88 22.28 -31.13
C ASP A 220 -34.08 21.45 -32.17
N PRO A 221 -33.27 20.46 -31.74
CA PRO A 221 -32.55 19.57 -32.65
C PRO A 221 -33.41 18.46 -33.29
N TYR A 222 -34.64 18.23 -32.82
CA TYR A 222 -35.54 17.17 -33.31
C TYR A 222 -36.97 17.65 -33.66
N PRO A 223 -37.13 18.72 -34.46
CA PRO A 223 -38.45 19.27 -34.78
C PRO A 223 -39.28 18.29 -35.64
N ASP A 224 -40.58 18.23 -35.35
CA ASP A 224 -41.53 17.37 -36.08
C ASP A 224 -41.56 17.68 -37.59
N MET A 225 -41.60 16.62 -38.41
CA MET A 225 -41.60 16.76 -39.87
C MET A 225 -42.94 17.30 -40.39
N VAL A 226 -43.05 18.61 -40.56
CA VAL A 226 -44.23 19.27 -41.15
C VAL A 226 -44.31 19.00 -42.67
N PRO A 227 -45.35 18.31 -43.18
CA PRO A 227 -45.49 17.96 -44.60
C PRO A 227 -46.03 19.13 -45.44
N TYR A 228 -45.31 20.25 -45.48
CA TYR A 228 -45.74 21.49 -46.15
C TYR A 228 -45.98 21.34 -47.67
N PHE A 229 -45.39 20.32 -48.30
CA PHE A 229 -45.58 20.02 -49.73
C PHE A 229 -46.59 18.88 -49.97
N THR A 230 -46.43 17.75 -49.28
CA THR A 230 -47.25 16.54 -49.49
C THR A 230 -48.65 16.60 -48.90
N SER A 231 -48.98 17.64 -48.13
CA SER A 231 -50.36 17.96 -47.72
C SER A 231 -51.25 18.44 -48.88
N ILE A 232 -50.68 18.79 -50.04
CA ILE A 232 -51.41 19.23 -51.23
C ILE A 232 -51.49 18.07 -52.24
N GLU A 233 -52.62 17.36 -52.27
CA GLU A 233 -52.82 16.22 -53.20
C GLU A 233 -52.94 16.67 -54.67
N GLU A 234 -52.04 16.17 -55.53
CA GLU A 234 -52.05 16.45 -56.97
C GLU A 234 -53.17 15.71 -57.72
N LYS A 235 -54.12 16.46 -58.28
CA LYS A 235 -55.30 15.91 -58.98
C LYS A 235 -55.04 15.55 -60.45
N MET A 236 -53.85 15.82 -60.96
CA MET A 236 -53.41 15.46 -62.32
C MET A 236 -51.94 15.05 -62.27
N PRO A 237 -51.49 14.08 -63.09
CA PRO A 237 -50.08 13.72 -63.15
C PRO A 237 -49.24 14.88 -63.72
N LEU A 238 -48.07 15.12 -63.12
CA LEU A 238 -47.07 16.13 -63.49
C LEU A 238 -46.65 16.18 -64.97
N SER A 239 -47.00 15.17 -65.79
CA SER A 239 -46.67 15.13 -67.21
C SER A 239 -47.81 14.58 -68.06
N ALA A 240 -48.27 15.37 -69.03
CA ALA A 240 -49.22 14.98 -70.06
C ALA A 240 -48.56 14.19 -71.24
N ALA A 241 -47.44 13.51 -71.00
CA ALA A 241 -46.71 12.78 -72.03
C ALA A 241 -47.53 11.57 -72.57
N PRO A 242 -47.73 11.44 -73.89
CA PRO A 242 -48.56 10.38 -74.47
C PRO A 242 -47.94 9.00 -74.29
N GLU A 243 -48.76 8.00 -73.96
CA GLU A 243 -48.28 6.67 -73.61
C GLU A 243 -47.56 5.95 -74.78
N PRO A 244 -46.33 5.45 -74.58
CA PRO A 244 -45.61 4.75 -75.63
C PRO A 244 -46.16 3.33 -75.83
N LYS A 245 -46.38 2.93 -77.09
CA LYS A 245 -46.97 1.63 -77.52
C LYS A 245 -46.38 0.37 -76.84
N ARG A 246 -45.18 0.43 -76.26
CA ARG A 246 -44.58 -0.62 -75.42
C ARG A 246 -45.36 -0.93 -74.13
N ARG A 247 -46.31 -0.08 -73.70
CA ARG A 247 -47.24 -0.37 -72.59
C ARG A 247 -48.38 -1.33 -72.99
N PHE A 248 -48.73 -1.40 -74.28
CA PHE A 248 -49.88 -2.16 -74.79
C PHE A 248 -49.51 -3.39 -75.64
N VAL A 249 -48.23 -3.56 -75.97
CA VAL A 249 -47.71 -4.65 -76.82
C VAL A 249 -46.72 -5.49 -76.01
N PRO A 250 -46.73 -6.84 -76.09
CA PRO A 250 -45.82 -7.71 -75.35
C PRO A 250 -44.36 -7.28 -75.39
N SER A 251 -43.68 -7.42 -74.26
CA SER A 251 -42.42 -6.72 -74.01
C SER A 251 -41.28 -7.21 -74.91
N LYS A 252 -40.77 -6.31 -75.76
CA LYS A 252 -39.56 -6.59 -76.55
C LYS A 252 -38.30 -6.79 -75.69
N HIS A 253 -38.30 -6.34 -74.44
CA HIS A 253 -37.22 -6.64 -73.48
C HIS A 253 -37.36 -8.03 -72.89
N GLU A 254 -38.59 -8.48 -72.61
CA GLU A 254 -38.89 -9.86 -72.21
C GLU A 254 -38.53 -10.83 -73.33
N ALA A 255 -38.95 -10.58 -74.57
CA ALA A 255 -38.57 -11.41 -75.72
C ALA A 255 -37.04 -11.52 -75.90
N LYS A 256 -36.29 -10.40 -75.72
CA LYS A 256 -34.83 -10.42 -75.69
C LYS A 256 -34.26 -11.20 -74.49
N ARG A 257 -34.88 -11.11 -73.31
CA ARG A 257 -34.46 -11.84 -72.10
C ARG A 257 -34.72 -13.34 -72.25
N VAL A 258 -35.88 -13.76 -72.75
CA VAL A 258 -36.21 -15.16 -73.10
C VAL A 258 -35.23 -15.68 -74.15
N ALA A 259 -34.91 -14.92 -75.20
CA ALA A 259 -33.90 -15.32 -76.17
C ALA A 259 -32.50 -15.48 -75.54
N LYS A 260 -32.10 -14.59 -74.61
CA LYS A 260 -30.84 -14.72 -73.84
C LYS A 260 -30.85 -15.96 -72.93
N LEU A 261 -31.97 -16.25 -72.26
CA LEU A 261 -32.14 -17.41 -71.39
C LEU A 261 -32.11 -18.72 -72.20
N VAL A 262 -32.87 -18.82 -73.29
CA VAL A 262 -32.84 -19.97 -74.22
C VAL A 262 -31.43 -20.21 -74.77
N ARG A 263 -30.69 -19.14 -75.09
CA ARG A 263 -29.28 -19.23 -75.47
C ARG A 263 -28.40 -19.72 -74.32
N ALA A 264 -28.55 -19.20 -73.11
CA ALA A 264 -27.77 -19.62 -71.95
C ALA A 264 -28.06 -21.06 -71.49
N ILE A 265 -29.30 -21.55 -71.67
CA ILE A 265 -29.70 -22.94 -71.45
C ILE A 265 -29.05 -23.85 -72.51
N LYS A 266 -29.08 -23.47 -73.79
CA LYS A 266 -28.37 -24.20 -74.87
C LYS A 266 -26.86 -24.20 -74.71
N GLU A 267 -26.30 -23.14 -74.12
CA GLU A 267 -24.88 -23.02 -73.76
C GLU A 267 -24.56 -23.59 -72.35
N GLY A 268 -25.51 -24.31 -71.73
CA GLY A 268 -25.31 -25.06 -70.47
C GLY A 268 -25.14 -24.23 -69.19
N ARG A 269 -25.17 -22.89 -69.26
CA ARG A 269 -24.94 -22.00 -68.09
C ARG A 269 -26.17 -21.78 -67.21
N ILE A 270 -27.36 -22.20 -67.67
CA ILE A 270 -28.60 -22.16 -66.90
C ILE A 270 -29.25 -23.53 -67.05
N LEU A 271 -29.45 -24.23 -65.94
CA LEU A 271 -30.17 -25.50 -65.92
C LEU A 271 -31.68 -25.26 -66.13
N PRO A 272 -32.39 -26.14 -66.85
CA PRO A 272 -33.85 -26.10 -66.92
C PRO A 272 -34.49 -26.18 -65.52
N TYR A 273 -35.65 -25.55 -65.36
CA TYR A 273 -36.38 -25.56 -64.10
C TYR A 273 -36.90 -26.99 -63.77
N LYS A 274 -36.28 -27.63 -62.78
CA LYS A 274 -36.89 -28.73 -62.01
C LYS A 274 -37.90 -28.19 -60.99
N PRO A 275 -38.96 -28.95 -60.65
CA PRO A 275 -39.81 -28.68 -59.48
C PRO A 275 -39.00 -28.47 -58.20
N PRO A 276 -39.52 -27.70 -57.22
CA PRO A 276 -38.79 -27.44 -55.98
C PRO A 276 -38.56 -28.73 -55.16
N GLU A 277 -39.52 -29.65 -55.11
CA GLU A 277 -39.41 -30.90 -54.33
C GLU A 277 -38.23 -31.79 -54.76
N GLU A 278 -38.02 -31.99 -56.07
CA GLU A 278 -36.86 -32.76 -56.58
C GLU A 278 -35.54 -32.05 -56.29
N ARG A 279 -35.55 -30.71 -56.24
CA ARG A 279 -34.35 -29.92 -55.99
C ARG A 279 -33.99 -29.91 -54.51
N GLN A 280 -34.97 -29.67 -53.65
CA GLN A 280 -34.84 -29.73 -52.20
C GLN A 280 -34.35 -31.11 -51.77
N ARG A 281 -34.87 -32.19 -52.33
CA ARG A 281 -34.38 -33.54 -52.05
C ARG A 281 -32.94 -33.78 -52.53
N GLU A 282 -32.58 -33.28 -53.71
CA GLU A 282 -31.20 -33.28 -54.20
C GLU A 282 -30.28 -32.31 -53.41
N GLU A 283 -30.82 -31.33 -52.69
CA GLU A 283 -30.08 -30.38 -51.84
C GLU A 283 -29.89 -30.97 -50.43
N GLU A 284 -30.94 -31.49 -49.80
CA GLU A 284 -30.93 -32.28 -48.54
C GLU A 284 -29.94 -33.48 -48.62
N GLU A 285 -29.99 -34.29 -49.69
CA GLU A 285 -29.06 -35.41 -49.93
C GLU A 285 -27.60 -34.97 -50.16
N LYS A 286 -27.33 -33.67 -50.31
CA LYS A 286 -25.96 -33.10 -50.35
C LYS A 286 -25.58 -32.33 -49.08
N GLU A 287 -26.55 -31.75 -48.38
CA GLU A 287 -26.33 -31.00 -47.13
C GLU A 287 -26.11 -31.93 -45.92
N GLU A 288 -26.65 -33.17 -45.92
CA GLU A 288 -26.31 -34.21 -44.93
C GLU A 288 -24.88 -34.80 -45.09
N SER A 289 -23.93 -34.03 -45.59
CA SER A 289 -22.51 -34.43 -45.62
C SER A 289 -21.87 -34.23 -44.24
N TYR A 290 -21.92 -35.25 -43.37
CA TYR A 290 -21.22 -35.25 -42.08
C TYR A 290 -19.70 -35.23 -42.27
N TYR A 291 -19.08 -34.06 -42.15
CA TYR A 291 -17.61 -33.90 -42.12
C TYR A 291 -17.10 -33.71 -40.69
N ASP A 292 -15.98 -34.36 -40.38
CA ASP A 292 -15.26 -34.13 -39.12
C ASP A 292 -14.45 -32.84 -39.24
N VAL A 293 -14.89 -31.81 -38.49
CA VAL A 293 -14.27 -30.47 -38.47
C VAL A 293 -12.84 -30.53 -37.91
N TRP A 294 -12.55 -31.50 -37.04
CA TRP A 294 -11.30 -31.61 -36.28
C TRP A 294 -10.27 -32.56 -36.91
N ALA A 295 -10.60 -33.19 -38.04
CA ALA A 295 -9.80 -34.24 -38.68
C ALA A 295 -8.35 -33.84 -39.04
N ASN A 296 -8.03 -32.54 -39.08
CA ASN A 296 -6.71 -32.00 -39.40
C ASN A 296 -6.20 -30.96 -38.36
N GLU A 297 -6.82 -30.83 -37.18
CA GLU A 297 -6.40 -29.82 -36.19
C GLU A 297 -5.20 -30.28 -35.35
N GLU A 298 -4.08 -29.54 -35.43
CA GLU A 298 -2.89 -29.78 -34.61
C GLU A 298 -3.01 -29.05 -33.25
N PRO A 299 -2.70 -29.71 -32.11
CA PRO A 299 -2.82 -29.08 -30.79
C PRO A 299 -1.95 -27.83 -30.61
N GLN A 300 -2.59 -26.67 -30.46
CA GLN A 300 -1.96 -25.41 -30.11
C GLN A 300 -1.73 -25.29 -28.59
N ASP A 301 -0.63 -24.65 -28.18
CA ASP A 301 -0.41 -24.30 -26.77
C ASP A 301 -1.40 -23.21 -26.30
N PRO A 302 -1.93 -23.30 -25.06
CA PRO A 302 -2.93 -22.35 -24.58
C PRO A 302 -2.33 -20.95 -24.39
N HIS A 303 -2.86 -19.97 -25.14
CA HIS A 303 -2.43 -18.57 -25.08
C HIS A 303 -2.51 -18.01 -23.65
N VAL A 304 -1.48 -17.24 -23.24
CA VAL A 304 -1.26 -16.80 -21.84
C VAL A 304 -2.45 -16.07 -21.21
N MET A 305 -3.23 -15.33 -22.00
CA MET A 305 -4.42 -14.60 -21.53
C MET A 305 -5.66 -15.48 -21.35
N ASN A 306 -5.71 -16.67 -21.95
CA ASN A 306 -6.84 -17.59 -21.83
C ASN A 306 -6.60 -18.58 -20.69
N ILE A 307 -7.23 -18.36 -19.53
CA ILE A 307 -7.16 -19.29 -18.41
C ILE A 307 -8.24 -20.38 -18.60
N PRO A 308 -7.86 -21.63 -18.95
CA PRO A 308 -8.81 -22.69 -19.21
C PRO A 308 -9.59 -23.03 -17.94
N ALA A 309 -10.86 -23.42 -18.12
CA ALA A 309 -11.69 -23.83 -17.00
C ALA A 309 -11.09 -25.06 -16.28
N PRO A 310 -11.11 -25.10 -14.92
CA PRO A 310 -10.57 -26.23 -14.18
C PRO A 310 -11.40 -27.49 -14.46
N LYS A 311 -10.72 -28.53 -14.96
CA LYS A 311 -11.31 -29.87 -15.18
C LYS A 311 -11.68 -30.49 -13.84
N LEU A 312 -12.81 -31.19 -13.79
CA LEU A 312 -13.21 -31.98 -12.62
C LEU A 312 -12.14 -33.05 -12.32
N ALA A 313 -11.91 -33.31 -11.03
CA ALA A 313 -11.06 -34.42 -10.61
C ALA A 313 -11.67 -35.77 -11.04
N PRO A 314 -10.83 -36.79 -11.35
CA PRO A 314 -11.35 -38.15 -11.56
C PRO A 314 -11.97 -38.68 -10.26
N PRO A 315 -13.08 -39.45 -10.32
CA PRO A 315 -13.76 -39.96 -9.12
C PRO A 315 -12.84 -40.79 -8.21
N GLY A 316 -12.89 -40.50 -6.90
CA GLY A 316 -12.15 -41.20 -5.86
C GLY A 316 -12.79 -42.51 -5.40
N TYR A 317 -12.09 -43.24 -4.52
CA TYR A 317 -12.59 -44.48 -3.91
C TYR A 317 -13.78 -44.27 -2.96
N ASP A 318 -14.00 -43.04 -2.51
CA ASP A 318 -15.10 -42.60 -1.65
C ASP A 318 -16.41 -42.30 -2.41
N LEU A 319 -16.32 -42.00 -3.71
CA LEU A 319 -17.45 -41.97 -4.64
C LEU A 319 -17.88 -43.38 -5.12
N SER A 320 -17.18 -44.42 -4.70
CA SER A 320 -17.60 -45.81 -4.92
C SER A 320 -18.87 -46.11 -4.12
N TYR A 321 -19.82 -46.84 -4.70
CA TYR A 321 -20.97 -47.38 -3.95
C TYR A 321 -20.57 -48.38 -2.86
N ASN A 322 -19.35 -48.92 -2.92
CA ASN A 322 -18.76 -49.80 -1.92
C ASN A 322 -17.33 -49.30 -1.63
N PRO A 323 -17.19 -48.24 -0.82
CA PRO A 323 -15.90 -47.70 -0.46
C PRO A 323 -15.19 -48.61 0.57
N PRO A 324 -13.86 -48.51 0.71
CA PRO A 324 -13.14 -49.08 1.85
C PRO A 324 -13.69 -48.53 3.17
N PRO A 325 -13.66 -49.30 4.28
CA PRO A 325 -14.26 -48.87 5.55
C PRO A 325 -13.61 -47.61 6.15
N GLU A 326 -12.36 -47.32 5.78
CA GLU A 326 -11.61 -46.12 6.15
C GLU A 326 -12.25 -44.81 5.65
N TYR A 327 -13.10 -44.87 4.61
CA TYR A 327 -13.80 -43.72 4.06
C TYR A 327 -15.23 -43.57 4.58
N LEU A 328 -15.71 -44.47 5.44
CA LEU A 328 -17.06 -44.38 6.01
C LEU A 328 -17.01 -43.53 7.28
N PRO A 329 -17.65 -42.34 7.29
CA PRO A 329 -17.57 -41.44 8.45
C PRO A 329 -18.20 -42.08 9.69
N THR A 330 -17.66 -41.73 10.86
CA THR A 330 -18.20 -42.06 12.17
C THR A 330 -19.56 -41.39 12.40
N GLU A 331 -20.20 -41.66 13.54
CA GLU A 331 -21.49 -41.02 13.86
C GLU A 331 -21.29 -39.55 14.29
N GLU A 332 -20.20 -39.26 15.00
CA GLU A 332 -19.79 -37.90 15.38
C GLU A 332 -19.49 -37.02 14.14
N GLU A 333 -18.75 -37.53 13.16
CA GLU A 333 -18.46 -36.82 11.89
C GLU A 333 -19.73 -36.56 11.06
N LYS A 334 -20.71 -37.47 11.10
CA LYS A 334 -22.01 -37.30 10.41
C LYS A 334 -22.87 -36.22 11.06
N GLU A 335 -22.78 -36.05 12.37
CA GLU A 335 -23.48 -34.97 13.08
C GLU A 335 -22.77 -33.63 12.85
N ALA A 336 -21.44 -33.60 12.92
CA ALA A 336 -20.65 -32.43 12.57
C ALA A 336 -20.92 -31.93 11.13
N TRP A 337 -20.90 -32.82 10.13
CA TRP A 337 -21.17 -32.46 8.73
C TRP A 337 -22.60 -31.94 8.50
N LYS A 338 -23.60 -32.45 9.23
CA LYS A 338 -24.98 -31.95 9.17
C LYS A 338 -25.14 -30.58 9.82
N ASN A 339 -24.38 -30.32 10.89
CA ASN A 339 -24.40 -29.06 11.63
C ASN A 339 -23.57 -27.96 10.96
N GLN A 340 -22.65 -28.31 10.05
CA GLN A 340 -21.89 -27.37 9.24
C GLN A 340 -22.72 -26.85 8.06
N ASP A 341 -22.64 -25.54 7.79
CA ASP A 341 -23.36 -24.91 6.67
C ASP A 341 -22.87 -25.42 5.30
N PRO A 342 -23.76 -25.53 4.28
CA PRO A 342 -23.43 -26.23 3.03
C PRO A 342 -22.21 -25.71 2.27
N GLU A 343 -21.93 -24.41 2.36
CA GLU A 343 -20.85 -23.73 1.61
C GLU A 343 -19.45 -23.94 2.22
N GLU A 344 -19.37 -24.25 3.53
CA GLU A 344 -18.08 -24.48 4.21
C GLU A 344 -17.63 -25.96 4.17
N ARG A 345 -18.45 -26.87 3.64
CA ARG A 345 -18.19 -28.31 3.69
C ARG A 345 -17.07 -28.71 2.74
N ASP A 346 -16.07 -29.42 3.25
CA ASP A 346 -15.00 -30.07 2.45
C ASP A 346 -15.55 -31.02 1.37
N LYS A 347 -16.79 -31.52 1.53
CA LYS A 347 -17.50 -32.39 0.59
C LYS A 347 -19.00 -32.12 0.58
N GLU A 348 -19.56 -31.97 -0.62
CA GLU A 348 -21.01 -31.86 -0.88
C GLU A 348 -21.78 -33.16 -0.56
N TYR A 349 -21.10 -34.32 -0.59
CA TYR A 349 -21.70 -35.64 -0.30
C TYR A 349 -21.09 -36.32 0.93
N LEU A 350 -21.89 -37.19 1.56
CA LEU A 350 -21.46 -38.10 2.62
C LEU A 350 -21.17 -39.50 2.04
N PRO A 351 -19.95 -40.06 2.15
CA PRO A 351 -19.65 -41.41 1.66
C PRO A 351 -20.51 -42.49 2.32
N ALA A 352 -21.13 -43.35 1.50
CA ALA A 352 -22.05 -44.39 1.94
C ALA A 352 -21.76 -45.74 1.26
N LYS A 353 -21.96 -46.84 1.99
CA LYS A 353 -21.70 -48.21 1.52
C LYS A 353 -22.99 -48.97 1.26
N PHE A 354 -23.08 -49.56 0.07
CA PHE A 354 -24.18 -50.39 -0.38
C PHE A 354 -23.67 -51.77 -0.80
N ASP A 355 -24.23 -52.86 -0.26
CA ASP A 355 -23.73 -54.24 -0.48
C ASP A 355 -23.78 -54.72 -1.94
N SER A 356 -24.59 -54.05 -2.77
CA SER A 356 -24.83 -54.45 -4.17
C SER A 356 -25.37 -53.26 -4.96
N LEU A 357 -24.98 -53.12 -6.23
CA LEU A 357 -25.36 -52.00 -7.10
C LEU A 357 -26.87 -51.70 -7.14
N ARG A 358 -27.73 -52.73 -7.08
CA ARG A 358 -29.20 -52.61 -6.98
C ARG A 358 -29.74 -51.94 -5.71
N LYS A 359 -28.90 -51.67 -4.70
CA LYS A 359 -29.25 -50.93 -3.48
C LYS A 359 -28.85 -49.46 -3.54
N VAL A 360 -28.14 -49.02 -4.59
CA VAL A 360 -27.68 -47.64 -4.72
C VAL A 360 -28.89 -46.75 -5.03
N PRO A 361 -29.17 -45.72 -4.21
CA PRO A 361 -30.27 -44.81 -4.45
C PRO A 361 -29.96 -43.87 -5.63
N GLY A 362 -31.00 -43.25 -6.19
CA GLY A 362 -30.80 -42.06 -7.02
C GLY A 362 -30.23 -40.93 -6.16
N TYR A 363 -29.13 -40.32 -6.59
CA TYR A 363 -28.48 -39.25 -5.84
C TYR A 363 -29.21 -37.91 -6.10
N GLY A 364 -29.92 -37.41 -5.09
CA GLY A 364 -30.83 -36.27 -5.24
C GLY A 364 -30.13 -34.93 -5.49
N GLU A 365 -28.94 -34.74 -4.93
CA GLU A 365 -28.18 -33.47 -5.02
C GLU A 365 -27.43 -33.33 -6.35
N PHE A 366 -27.34 -34.38 -7.18
CA PHE A 366 -26.64 -34.38 -8.48
C PHE A 366 -27.02 -33.21 -9.40
N VAL A 367 -28.30 -32.80 -9.41
CA VAL A 367 -28.75 -31.66 -10.24
C VAL A 367 -28.21 -30.34 -9.69
N LYS A 368 -28.09 -30.22 -8.36
CA LYS A 368 -27.50 -29.07 -7.67
C LYS A 368 -26.00 -28.98 -7.95
N GLU A 369 -25.23 -30.05 -7.73
CA GLU A 369 -23.78 -30.10 -8.04
C GLU A 369 -23.49 -29.63 -9.47
N ARG A 370 -24.33 -30.04 -10.44
CA ARG A 370 -24.17 -29.70 -11.85
C ARG A 370 -24.55 -28.25 -12.15
N PHE A 371 -25.54 -27.71 -11.46
CA PHE A 371 -25.94 -26.31 -11.58
C PHE A 371 -24.89 -25.38 -10.94
N ASP A 372 -24.50 -25.65 -9.70
CA ASP A 372 -23.49 -24.89 -8.95
C ASP A 372 -22.14 -24.93 -9.71
N ARG A 373 -21.74 -26.09 -10.25
CA ARG A 373 -20.55 -26.20 -11.11
C ARG A 373 -20.67 -25.38 -12.41
N CYS A 374 -21.87 -25.10 -12.93
CA CYS A 374 -22.06 -24.20 -14.06
C CYS A 374 -21.95 -22.73 -13.64
N LEU A 375 -22.42 -22.37 -12.44
CA LEU A 375 -22.17 -21.04 -11.86
C LEU A 375 -20.66 -20.81 -11.66
N ASP A 376 -19.92 -21.80 -11.15
CA ASP A 376 -18.45 -21.78 -11.06
C ASP A 376 -17.73 -21.63 -12.42
N LEU A 377 -18.35 -22.04 -13.54
CA LEU A 377 -17.75 -21.84 -14.86
C LEU A 377 -17.91 -20.40 -15.35
N TYR A 378 -18.97 -19.71 -14.92
CA TYR A 378 -19.43 -18.44 -15.48
C TYR A 378 -19.16 -17.23 -14.56
N LEU A 379 -19.50 -17.34 -13.28
CA LEU A 379 -19.42 -16.25 -12.30
C LEU A 379 -18.07 -16.21 -11.56
N ALA A 380 -17.45 -17.35 -11.28
CA ALA A 380 -16.27 -17.40 -10.41
C ALA A 380 -14.99 -16.88 -11.12
N PRO A 381 -14.27 -15.88 -10.55
CA PRO A 381 -13.10 -15.30 -11.18
C PRO A 381 -11.91 -16.26 -11.21
N ARG A 382 -11.35 -16.50 -12.41
CA ARG A 382 -10.30 -17.49 -12.65
C ARG A 382 -8.90 -16.91 -12.43
N ILE A 383 -8.25 -17.30 -11.33
CA ILE A 383 -6.92 -16.78 -10.94
C ILE A 383 -5.84 -17.88 -11.06
N ARG A 384 -4.74 -17.58 -11.78
CA ARG A 384 -3.54 -18.46 -11.82
C ARG A 384 -2.77 -18.41 -10.48
N LYS A 385 -3.10 -19.32 -9.55
CA LYS A 385 -2.41 -19.46 -8.25
C LYS A 385 -1.25 -20.46 -8.32
N ASN A 386 -0.01 -19.99 -8.10
CA ASN A 386 1.17 -20.85 -8.02
C ASN A 386 1.21 -21.63 -6.69
N ARG A 387 0.72 -22.88 -6.69
CA ARG A 387 0.77 -23.76 -5.51
C ARG A 387 2.22 -24.19 -5.22
N LEU A 388 2.72 -23.83 -4.04
CA LEU A 388 4.06 -24.19 -3.57
C LEU A 388 4.12 -25.67 -3.15
N ASN A 389 4.27 -26.56 -4.13
CA ASN A 389 4.47 -28.00 -3.91
C ASN A 389 5.92 -28.26 -3.47
N ILE A 390 6.27 -27.80 -2.27
CA ILE A 390 7.63 -27.75 -1.71
C ILE A 390 7.67 -28.50 -0.37
N ASP A 391 8.65 -29.39 -0.19
CA ASP A 391 8.86 -30.09 1.08
C ASP A 391 9.07 -29.10 2.23
N PRO A 392 8.30 -29.15 3.33
CA PRO A 392 8.44 -28.21 4.45
C PRO A 392 9.86 -28.16 5.06
N ASN A 393 10.59 -29.27 5.00
CA ASN A 393 11.98 -29.36 5.45
C ASN A 393 12.95 -28.49 4.63
N SER A 394 12.64 -28.21 3.36
CA SER A 394 13.48 -27.38 2.49
C SER A 394 13.35 -25.88 2.77
N LEU A 395 12.28 -25.46 3.45
CA LEU A 395 12.07 -24.10 3.94
C LEU A 395 12.95 -23.77 5.15
N LEU A 396 13.56 -24.78 5.79
CA LEU A 396 14.45 -24.59 6.93
C LEU A 396 15.85 -24.16 6.48
N PRO A 397 16.45 -23.11 7.08
CA PRO A 397 17.79 -22.68 6.73
C PRO A 397 18.83 -23.75 7.07
N LYS A 398 19.82 -23.93 6.20
CA LYS A 398 20.94 -24.86 6.39
C LYS A 398 21.91 -24.34 7.45
N LEU A 399 21.59 -24.56 8.72
CA LEU A 399 22.41 -24.20 9.88
C LEU A 399 23.27 -25.41 10.34
N PRO A 400 24.45 -25.18 10.95
CA PRO A 400 25.22 -26.23 11.62
C PRO A 400 24.43 -26.83 12.79
N ARG A 401 24.71 -28.09 13.16
CA ARG A 401 23.91 -28.77 14.19
C ARG A 401 24.26 -28.21 15.56
N PRO A 402 23.30 -28.09 16.49
CA PRO A 402 23.60 -27.67 17.87
C PRO A 402 24.68 -28.53 18.53
N GLU A 403 24.83 -29.80 18.15
CA GLU A 403 25.85 -30.68 18.72
C GLU A 403 27.29 -30.24 18.42
N ASP A 404 27.52 -29.62 17.26
CA ASP A 404 28.82 -29.12 16.82
C ASP A 404 29.18 -27.79 17.53
N LEU A 405 28.18 -27.13 18.12
CA LEU A 405 28.28 -25.80 18.75
C LEU A 405 28.40 -25.86 20.29
N LYS A 406 28.67 -27.04 20.84
CA LYS A 406 28.93 -27.24 22.28
C LYS A 406 30.22 -26.53 22.70
N PRO A 407 30.32 -25.99 23.94
CA PRO A 407 29.37 -26.15 25.04
C PRO A 407 28.37 -24.98 25.16
N PHE A 408 27.17 -25.29 25.63
CA PHE A 408 26.10 -24.36 26.03
C PHE A 408 25.28 -25.04 27.13
N PRO A 409 24.56 -24.28 27.99
CA PRO A 409 23.83 -24.86 29.11
C PRO A 409 22.61 -25.66 28.62
N THR A 410 22.30 -26.76 29.32
CA THR A 410 21.28 -27.72 28.92
C THR A 410 20.34 -28.16 30.05
N LEU A 411 20.79 -28.13 31.30
CA LEU A 411 20.07 -28.61 32.47
C LEU A 411 20.09 -27.60 33.61
N ASN A 412 19.03 -27.56 34.41
CA ASN A 412 18.97 -26.81 35.66
C ASN A 412 19.77 -27.56 36.74
N GLN A 413 20.92 -27.03 37.14
CA GLN A 413 21.83 -27.66 38.10
C GLN A 413 21.49 -27.30 39.55
N THR A 414 21.19 -26.02 39.82
CA THR A 414 21.03 -25.49 41.19
C THR A 414 19.87 -24.52 41.25
N ILE A 415 18.97 -24.73 42.22
CA ILE A 415 17.82 -23.84 42.49
C ILE A 415 18.06 -23.09 43.79
N PHE A 416 18.23 -21.78 43.70
CA PHE A 416 18.34 -20.90 44.86
C PHE A 416 16.93 -20.62 45.38
N ARG A 417 16.65 -20.95 46.65
CA ARG A 417 15.35 -20.82 47.30
C ARG A 417 15.49 -20.02 48.58
N GLY A 418 14.60 -19.05 48.79
CA GLY A 418 14.52 -18.32 50.06
C GLY A 418 13.88 -16.94 49.97
N HIS A 419 13.85 -16.32 48.78
CA HIS A 419 13.09 -15.10 48.55
C HIS A 419 11.59 -15.34 48.78
N ASP A 420 10.93 -14.33 49.34
CA ASP A 420 9.46 -14.25 49.38
C ASP A 420 8.98 -13.30 48.26
N GLY A 421 7.93 -13.69 47.54
CA GLY A 421 7.58 -13.07 46.26
C GLY A 421 8.60 -13.32 45.13
N ARG A 422 8.59 -12.46 44.10
CA ARG A 422 9.33 -12.68 42.85
C ARG A 422 10.79 -12.25 42.97
N VAL A 423 11.70 -12.94 42.27
CA VAL A 423 13.06 -12.44 42.06
C VAL A 423 13.07 -11.56 40.81
N ARG A 424 13.35 -10.26 40.97
CA ARG A 424 13.36 -9.31 39.85
C ARG A 424 14.67 -9.29 39.08
N SER A 425 15.77 -9.60 39.75
CA SER A 425 17.11 -9.47 39.17
C SER A 425 18.13 -10.40 39.80
N VAL A 426 19.09 -10.84 38.98
CA VAL A 426 20.20 -11.72 39.35
C VAL A 426 21.50 -11.23 38.71
N SER A 427 22.64 -11.37 39.38
CA SER A 427 23.95 -11.09 38.75
C SER A 427 25.11 -11.88 39.35
N PHE A 428 26.03 -12.34 38.50
CA PHE A 428 27.27 -13.01 38.91
C PHE A 428 28.33 -12.03 39.39
N SER A 429 29.12 -12.44 40.40
CA SER A 429 30.31 -11.70 40.82
C SER A 429 31.38 -11.68 39.69
N PRO A 430 32.32 -10.73 39.70
CA PRO A 430 33.38 -10.63 38.66
C PRO A 430 34.29 -11.87 38.57
N ASP A 431 34.32 -12.68 39.62
CA ASP A 431 35.08 -13.92 39.73
C ASP A 431 34.26 -15.17 39.36
N GLY A 432 32.93 -15.09 39.49
CA GLY A 432 31.97 -16.13 39.11
C GLY A 432 31.51 -17.01 40.27
N GLU A 433 32.20 -16.95 41.41
CA GLU A 433 31.99 -17.81 42.58
C GLU A 433 30.71 -17.50 43.38
N PHE A 434 30.18 -16.29 43.24
CA PHE A 434 29.02 -15.81 43.99
C PHE A 434 27.94 -15.25 43.06
N VAL A 435 26.70 -15.45 43.48
CA VAL A 435 25.48 -14.94 42.83
C VAL A 435 24.83 -13.90 43.76
N ALA A 436 24.44 -12.75 43.23
CA ALA A 436 23.53 -11.82 43.91
C ALA A 436 22.12 -11.92 43.31
N SER A 437 21.09 -11.77 44.14
CA SER A 437 19.69 -11.64 43.71
C SER A 437 18.94 -10.55 44.48
N GLY A 438 17.96 -9.92 43.83
CA GLY A 438 17.06 -8.93 44.42
C GLY A 438 15.59 -9.34 44.29
N GLY A 439 14.85 -9.30 45.40
CA GLY A 439 13.47 -9.79 45.49
C GLY A 439 12.41 -8.72 45.72
N ASP A 440 11.14 -9.13 45.52
CA ASP A 440 9.96 -8.38 45.97
C ASP A 440 9.92 -8.23 47.51
N ASP A 441 10.54 -9.14 48.27
CA ASP A 441 10.69 -9.09 49.74
C ASP A 441 11.53 -7.92 50.30
N GLY A 442 12.07 -7.05 49.44
CA GLY A 442 12.94 -5.95 49.80
C GLY A 442 14.35 -6.39 50.21
N THR A 443 14.72 -7.65 49.99
CA THR A 443 16.05 -8.19 50.31
C THR A 443 16.97 -8.29 49.10
N VAL A 444 18.25 -8.05 49.35
CA VAL A 444 19.35 -8.51 48.51
C VAL A 444 19.98 -9.72 49.18
N ARG A 445 20.20 -10.78 48.42
CA ARG A 445 20.80 -12.03 48.90
C ARG A 445 22.02 -12.38 48.06
N VAL A 446 23.04 -12.92 48.72
CA VAL A 446 24.25 -13.44 48.07
C VAL A 446 24.38 -14.92 48.38
N TRP A 447 24.64 -15.70 47.33
CA TRP A 447 24.64 -17.15 47.34
C TRP A 447 25.95 -17.70 46.78
N ALA A 448 26.43 -18.81 47.33
CA ALA A 448 27.45 -19.63 46.70
C ALA A 448 26.82 -20.53 45.61
N LEU A 449 27.59 -20.93 44.59
CA LEU A 449 27.09 -21.72 43.44
C LEU A 449 26.42 -23.06 43.79
N ASN A 450 26.60 -23.57 45.01
CA ASN A 450 25.94 -24.77 45.53
C ASN A 450 24.47 -24.54 45.98
N GLY A 451 24.00 -23.29 45.97
CA GLY A 451 22.64 -22.90 46.40
C GLY A 451 22.55 -22.43 47.86
N HIS A 452 23.66 -22.42 48.61
CA HIS A 452 23.71 -21.92 49.98
C HIS A 452 23.67 -20.38 50.01
N GLN A 453 23.00 -19.79 51.00
CA GLN A 453 22.87 -18.34 51.17
C GLN A 453 23.93 -17.84 52.17
N GLU A 454 24.96 -17.17 51.67
CA GLU A 454 26.08 -16.69 52.48
C GLU A 454 25.76 -15.38 53.21
N TRP A 455 25.00 -14.49 52.57
CA TRP A 455 24.71 -13.15 53.12
C TRP A 455 23.35 -12.63 52.65
N MET A 456 22.72 -11.79 53.48
CA MET A 456 21.45 -11.13 53.18
C MET A 456 21.38 -9.76 53.86
N ALA A 457 20.90 -8.74 53.13
CA ALA A 457 20.48 -7.47 53.70
C ALA A 457 19.06 -7.12 53.25
N LYS A 458 18.25 -6.56 54.15
CA LYS A 458 16.94 -5.97 53.81
C LYS A 458 17.09 -4.46 53.68
N LEU A 459 16.83 -3.93 52.49
CA LEU A 459 17.04 -2.51 52.15
C LEU A 459 15.83 -1.64 52.54
N SER A 460 14.64 -2.10 52.20
CA SER A 460 13.36 -1.45 52.49
C SER A 460 12.32 -2.48 52.95
N SER A 461 11.29 -2.03 53.67
CA SER A 461 10.11 -2.85 54.05
C SER A 461 8.97 -2.74 53.04
N GLU A 462 8.91 -1.64 52.27
CA GLU A 462 7.80 -1.30 51.38
C GLU A 462 8.19 -1.38 49.91
N GLU A 463 9.48 -1.20 49.60
CA GLU A 463 9.98 -1.13 48.23
C GLU A 463 10.72 -2.40 47.78
N PRO A 464 10.35 -2.99 46.64
CA PRO A 464 11.01 -4.16 46.08
C PRO A 464 12.35 -3.78 45.44
N VAL A 465 13.33 -4.69 45.51
CA VAL A 465 14.62 -4.50 44.85
C VAL A 465 14.43 -4.70 43.34
N ASN A 466 14.54 -3.61 42.57
CA ASN A 466 14.28 -3.64 41.13
C ASN A 466 15.42 -4.29 40.33
N ILE A 467 16.68 -4.02 40.70
CA ILE A 467 17.86 -4.55 40.00
C ILE A 467 19.10 -4.62 40.90
N VAL A 468 19.92 -5.66 40.70
CA VAL A 468 21.23 -5.86 41.38
C VAL A 468 22.33 -6.09 40.36
N ARG A 469 23.48 -5.40 40.49
CA ARG A 469 24.65 -5.54 39.59
C ARG A 469 25.97 -5.33 40.33
N TRP A 470 26.88 -6.29 40.24
CA TRP A 470 28.23 -6.20 40.79
C TRP A 470 29.10 -5.18 40.06
N ARG A 471 30.00 -4.50 40.79
CA ARG A 471 31.08 -3.70 40.21
C ARG A 471 32.00 -4.61 39.39
N PRO A 472 32.32 -4.31 38.12
CA PRO A 472 32.98 -5.27 37.21
C PRO A 472 34.49 -5.49 37.44
N ASN A 473 35.02 -5.24 38.64
CA ASN A 473 36.44 -5.35 38.97
C ASN A 473 36.67 -6.43 40.04
N LYS A 474 37.73 -7.24 39.91
CA LYS A 474 38.07 -8.35 40.83
C LYS A 474 38.72 -7.90 42.14
N GLU A 475 39.33 -6.72 42.15
CA GLU A 475 40.06 -6.15 43.29
C GLU A 475 39.13 -5.70 44.44
N THR A 476 37.81 -5.69 44.22
CA THR A 476 36.81 -5.14 45.16
C THR A 476 35.48 -5.87 45.09
N PHE A 477 34.86 -6.11 46.23
CA PHE A 477 33.60 -6.82 46.36
C PHE A 477 32.42 -5.87 46.60
N ILE A 478 32.20 -4.95 45.65
CA ILE A 478 31.13 -3.94 45.72
C ILE A 478 29.92 -4.42 44.90
N LEU A 479 28.78 -4.55 45.56
CA LEU A 479 27.48 -4.80 44.96
C LEU A 479 26.65 -3.51 44.94
N ALA A 480 26.04 -3.18 43.79
CA ALA A 480 25.06 -2.10 43.70
C ALA A 480 23.65 -2.69 43.55
N ALA A 481 22.69 -2.12 44.28
CA ALA A 481 21.28 -2.48 44.20
C ALA A 481 20.40 -1.23 44.17
N ALA A 482 19.27 -1.31 43.47
CA ALA A 482 18.24 -0.28 43.50
C ALA A 482 16.95 -0.81 44.12
N ALA A 483 16.47 -0.15 45.17
CA ALA A 483 15.11 -0.27 45.67
C ALA A 483 14.48 1.12 45.60
N GLY A 484 13.30 1.21 44.98
CA GLY A 484 12.64 2.52 44.81
C GLY A 484 13.50 3.57 44.13
N GLU A 485 13.65 4.70 44.81
CA GLU A 485 14.43 5.88 44.38
C GLU A 485 15.88 5.87 44.90
N ASP A 486 16.27 4.90 45.73
CA ASP A 486 17.59 4.82 46.33
C ASP A 486 18.50 3.81 45.62
N LEU A 487 19.71 4.27 45.28
CA LEU A 487 20.83 3.44 44.84
C LEU A 487 21.74 3.12 46.05
N PHE A 488 21.79 1.85 46.43
CA PHE A 488 22.60 1.36 47.54
C PHE A 488 23.88 0.69 47.04
N PHE A 489 25.01 1.01 47.66
CA PHE A 489 26.27 0.28 47.50
C PHE A 489 26.61 -0.46 48.80
N MET A 490 26.84 -1.75 48.68
CA MET A 490 27.10 -2.67 49.79
C MET A 490 28.32 -3.53 49.54
N ILE A 491 28.95 -3.96 50.63
CA ILE A 491 30.07 -4.90 50.66
C ILE A 491 29.60 -6.07 51.51
N PRO A 492 29.13 -7.18 50.89
CA PRO A 492 28.77 -8.38 51.64
C PRO A 492 29.97 -8.92 52.41
N SER A 493 29.76 -9.32 53.66
CA SER A 493 30.79 -9.80 54.61
C SER A 493 31.26 -11.24 54.30
N VAL A 494 31.46 -11.53 53.02
CA VAL A 494 31.85 -12.84 52.46
C VAL A 494 33.23 -12.74 51.78
N ALA A 495 33.66 -11.52 51.42
CA ALA A 495 35.00 -11.25 50.92
C ALA A 495 36.06 -11.26 52.05
N SER A 496 37.31 -11.48 51.68
CA SER A 496 38.45 -11.39 52.62
C SER A 496 38.73 -9.94 53.03
N ASP A 497 39.23 -9.75 54.26
CA ASP A 497 39.49 -8.47 54.92
C ASP A 497 40.22 -7.44 54.03
N ALA A 498 41.18 -7.91 53.22
CA ALA A 498 41.95 -7.06 52.31
C ALA A 498 41.10 -6.51 51.16
N VAL A 499 40.25 -7.34 50.55
CA VAL A 499 39.31 -6.95 49.48
C VAL A 499 38.17 -6.12 50.07
N GLU A 500 37.70 -6.48 51.27
CA GLU A 500 36.68 -5.73 52.00
C GLU A 500 37.17 -4.30 52.30
N LYS A 501 38.38 -4.15 52.85
CA LYS A 501 38.99 -2.83 53.09
C LYS A 501 39.18 -2.02 51.81
N ALA A 502 39.78 -2.59 50.77
CA ALA A 502 39.94 -1.90 49.48
C ALA A 502 38.59 -1.46 48.86
N SER A 503 37.52 -2.20 49.17
CA SER A 503 36.15 -1.83 48.77
C SER A 503 35.60 -0.68 49.62
N ARG A 504 35.84 -0.65 50.93
CA ARG A 504 35.47 0.48 51.80
C ARG A 504 36.19 1.76 51.38
N ASP A 505 37.50 1.70 51.18
CA ASP A 505 38.34 2.83 50.79
C ASP A 505 37.83 3.51 49.50
N ILE A 506 37.32 2.74 48.52
CA ILE A 506 36.70 3.28 47.29
C ILE A 506 35.31 3.88 47.51
N LEU A 507 34.48 3.31 48.41
CA LEU A 507 33.17 3.89 48.73
C LEU A 507 33.30 5.19 49.54
N ASP A 508 34.29 5.28 50.43
CA ASP A 508 34.50 6.45 51.29
C ASP A 508 35.20 7.62 50.58
N ALA A 509 36.02 7.36 49.55
CA ALA A 509 36.82 8.37 48.85
C ALA A 509 36.04 9.61 48.39
N GLY A 510 34.79 9.47 47.95
CA GLY A 510 33.98 10.57 47.45
C GLY A 510 33.56 11.61 48.50
N PHE A 511 33.53 11.26 49.80
CA PHE A 511 33.11 12.19 50.85
C PHE A 511 34.09 13.37 51.00
N GLY A 512 35.39 13.16 50.72
CA GLY A 512 36.39 14.23 50.71
C GLY A 512 36.27 15.19 49.52
N TYR A 513 35.58 14.80 48.45
CA TYR A 513 35.25 15.68 47.32
C TYR A 513 33.97 16.47 47.59
N ALA A 514 32.93 15.82 48.15
CA ALA A 514 31.64 16.43 48.44
C ALA A 514 31.72 17.62 49.41
N THR A 515 32.68 17.62 50.35
CA THR A 515 32.91 18.74 51.29
C THR A 515 33.62 19.94 50.67
N ASN A 516 34.40 19.75 49.60
CA ASN A 516 35.16 20.79 48.91
C ASN A 516 34.48 21.31 47.63
N GLY A 517 33.42 20.63 47.17
CA GLY A 517 32.67 21.00 45.97
C GLY A 517 31.82 22.25 46.16
N ALA A 518 32.30 23.39 45.66
CA ALA A 518 31.51 24.63 45.59
C ALA A 518 30.21 24.41 44.81
N GLN A 519 29.07 24.46 45.51
CA GLN A 519 27.75 24.29 44.91
C GLN A 519 27.47 25.46 43.95
N PRO A 520 27.14 25.19 42.66
CA PRO A 520 26.97 26.24 41.67
C PRO A 520 25.71 27.07 41.96
N SER A 521 25.91 28.25 42.52
CA SER A 521 24.88 29.28 42.67
C SER A 521 24.48 29.84 41.31
N THR A 522 23.18 30.07 41.11
CA THR A 522 22.70 30.89 39.99
C THR A 522 22.89 32.38 40.30
N VAL A 523 22.89 33.24 39.28
CA VAL A 523 23.00 34.70 39.41
C VAL A 523 21.92 35.28 40.34
N ASN A 524 20.77 34.61 40.45
CA ASN A 524 19.63 35.02 41.29
C ASN A 524 19.64 34.36 42.68
N GLY A 525 20.76 33.80 43.14
CA GLY A 525 20.93 33.25 44.50
C GLY A 525 20.19 31.92 44.79
N VAL A 526 19.27 31.49 43.93
CA VAL A 526 18.56 30.21 44.07
C VAL A 526 19.56 29.06 43.93
N LYS A 527 19.66 28.23 44.99
CA LYS A 527 20.47 27.01 45.00
C LYS A 527 19.81 25.97 44.09
N LYS A 528 20.52 25.53 43.07
CA LYS A 528 20.07 24.45 42.19
C LYS A 528 20.18 23.12 42.94
N GLU A 529 19.05 22.44 43.15
CA GLU A 529 19.04 21.13 43.78
C GLU A 529 19.93 20.12 43.02
N PRO A 530 20.68 19.26 43.73
CA PRO A 530 21.53 18.27 43.09
C PRO A 530 20.69 17.23 42.32
N PRO A 531 21.26 16.58 41.29
CA PRO A 531 20.56 15.54 40.53
C PRO A 531 20.33 14.24 41.32
N ALA A 532 21.20 13.95 42.29
CA ALA A 532 21.03 12.91 43.31
C ALA A 532 21.70 13.35 44.62
N LYS A 533 21.21 12.87 45.76
CA LYS A 533 21.75 13.15 47.09
C LYS A 533 22.54 11.94 47.59
N TRP A 534 23.83 12.13 47.86
CA TRP A 534 24.70 11.08 48.40
C TRP A 534 24.82 11.22 49.93
N SER A 535 24.74 10.09 50.63
CA SER A 535 24.87 10.03 52.09
C SER A 535 25.28 8.63 52.57
N ARG A 536 25.82 8.52 53.78
CA ARG A 536 25.85 7.24 54.49
C ARG A 536 24.42 6.80 54.80
N PRO A 537 24.09 5.50 54.70
CA PRO A 537 22.79 4.99 55.10
C PRO A 537 22.66 4.98 56.64
N GLY A 538 21.46 4.76 57.17
CA GLY A 538 21.26 4.69 58.62
C GLY A 538 21.94 3.47 59.25
N ALA A 539 22.32 3.57 60.53
CA ALA A 539 23.14 2.57 61.25
C ALA A 539 22.65 1.11 61.16
N LYS A 540 21.34 0.85 60.96
CA LYS A 540 20.79 -0.50 60.72
C LYS A 540 21.30 -1.12 59.41
N LEU A 541 21.49 -0.30 58.37
CA LEU A 541 21.97 -0.70 57.06
C LEU A 541 23.51 -0.74 57.02
N GLU A 542 24.19 0.16 57.74
CA GLU A 542 25.65 0.08 57.95
C GLU A 542 26.03 -1.23 58.66
N ALA A 543 25.29 -1.61 59.70
CA ALA A 543 25.46 -2.91 60.38
C ALA A 543 25.15 -4.13 59.50
N ALA A 544 24.42 -3.94 58.39
CA ALA A 544 24.16 -4.99 57.40
C ALA A 544 25.23 -5.07 56.29
N GLY A 545 26.18 -4.13 56.23
CA GLY A 545 27.22 -4.05 55.19
C GLY A 545 26.89 -3.10 54.03
N VAL A 546 25.87 -2.24 54.16
CA VAL A 546 25.56 -1.16 53.19
C VAL A 546 26.27 0.12 53.62
N LEU A 547 27.15 0.69 52.80
CA LEU A 547 28.02 1.82 53.20
C LEU A 547 27.64 3.17 52.58
N LEU A 548 26.96 3.16 51.43
CA LEU A 548 26.71 4.37 50.65
C LEU A 548 25.33 4.30 49.99
N MET A 549 24.61 5.42 50.04
CA MET A 549 23.26 5.57 49.51
C MET A 549 23.20 6.83 48.64
N ALA A 550 22.62 6.71 47.44
CA ALA A 550 22.43 7.82 46.51
C ALA A 550 20.97 7.91 46.04
N THR A 551 20.20 8.81 46.67
CA THR A 551 18.78 9.04 46.36
C THR A 551 18.66 9.85 45.08
N VAL A 552 17.92 9.33 44.08
CA VAL A 552 17.55 10.07 42.86
C VAL A 552 16.14 10.68 43.00
N ARG A 553 15.53 11.14 41.89
CA ARG A 553 14.24 11.87 41.87
C ARG A 553 13.03 11.04 41.41
N SER A 554 13.25 9.77 41.13
CA SER A 554 12.30 8.89 40.43
C SER A 554 12.80 7.45 40.43
N THR A 555 11.90 6.49 40.67
CA THR A 555 12.26 5.07 40.88
C THR A 555 13.21 4.49 39.83
N ILE A 556 14.34 3.93 40.27
CA ILE A 556 15.34 3.28 39.41
C ILE A 556 14.85 1.90 39.01
N LYS A 557 14.91 1.58 37.71
CA LYS A 557 14.59 0.26 37.15
C LYS A 557 15.79 -0.47 36.56
N VAL A 558 16.79 0.26 36.07
CA VAL A 558 18.01 -0.34 35.49
C VAL A 558 19.27 0.31 36.07
N ILE A 559 20.27 -0.54 36.34
CA ILE A 559 21.65 -0.20 36.68
C ILE A 559 22.54 -0.79 35.57
N SER A 560 23.52 -0.04 35.10
CA SER A 560 24.62 -0.57 34.27
C SER A 560 25.95 0.08 34.65
N TRP A 561 26.98 -0.75 34.90
CA TRP A 561 28.34 -0.30 35.25
C TRP A 561 29.20 -0.09 34.00
N HIS A 562 30.02 0.97 34.00
CA HIS A 562 31.12 1.09 33.06
C HIS A 562 32.23 0.09 33.41
N ARG A 563 32.92 -0.46 32.40
CA ARG A 563 33.95 -1.51 32.49
C ARG A 563 35.11 -1.26 33.48
N ARG A 564 35.33 -0.02 33.93
CA ARG A 564 36.36 0.34 34.92
C ARG A 564 35.85 0.33 36.38
N GLY A 565 34.56 0.18 36.61
CA GLY A 565 33.95 0.22 37.95
C GLY A 565 33.98 1.61 38.62
N GLU A 566 34.16 2.70 37.87
CA GLU A 566 34.13 4.08 38.39
C GLU A 566 32.80 4.79 38.10
N PHE A 567 32.28 4.60 36.89
CA PHE A 567 30.98 5.14 36.47
C PHE A 567 29.90 4.06 36.55
N ILE A 568 28.74 4.44 37.04
CA ILE A 568 27.53 3.61 37.09
C ILE A 568 26.37 4.46 36.56
N SER A 569 25.59 3.91 35.64
CA SER A 569 24.43 4.56 35.06
C SER A 569 23.15 3.98 35.67
N THR A 570 22.17 4.85 35.90
CA THR A 570 20.83 4.47 36.38
C THR A 570 19.77 4.97 35.40
N VAL A 571 18.75 4.16 35.15
CA VAL A 571 17.57 4.54 34.37
C VAL A 571 16.32 4.50 35.25
N SER A 572 15.58 5.59 35.26
CA SER A 572 14.26 5.73 35.89
C SER A 572 13.23 6.10 34.81
N PRO A 573 12.43 5.14 34.30
CA PRO A 573 11.53 5.38 33.16
C PRO A 573 10.50 6.48 33.40
N THR A 574 10.07 6.68 34.65
CA THR A 574 9.17 7.75 35.09
C THR A 574 9.82 9.13 35.15
N GLY A 575 11.15 9.22 35.18
CA GLY A 575 11.90 10.43 35.53
C GLY A 575 11.91 11.58 34.52
N GLN A 576 11.18 11.49 33.40
CA GLN A 576 11.10 12.48 32.32
C GLN A 576 12.44 13.11 31.89
N ARG A 577 12.82 14.25 32.50
CA ARG A 577 14.07 15.00 32.22
C ARG A 577 15.29 14.49 32.99
N SER A 578 15.09 13.68 34.04
CA SER A 578 16.13 13.01 34.83
C SER A 578 16.10 11.49 34.68
N SER A 579 15.49 10.98 33.59
CA SER A 579 15.26 9.55 33.38
C SER A 579 16.55 8.72 33.20
N VAL A 580 17.69 9.35 32.91
CA VAL A 580 19.01 8.72 32.84
C VAL A 580 20.02 9.59 33.60
N ALA A 581 20.71 9.00 34.56
CA ALA A 581 21.79 9.64 35.30
C ALA A 581 23.07 8.79 35.23
N ILE A 582 24.22 9.46 35.22
CA ILE A 582 25.55 8.86 35.35
C ILE A 582 26.14 9.32 36.67
N HIS A 583 26.58 8.36 37.48
CA HIS A 583 27.12 8.53 38.81
C HIS A 583 28.60 8.18 38.79
N THR A 584 29.43 9.00 39.43
CA THR A 584 30.90 8.85 39.50
C THR A 584 31.29 8.55 40.94
N LEU A 585 31.61 7.29 41.21
CA LEU A 585 31.77 6.75 42.57
C LEU A 585 32.91 7.44 43.34
N SER A 586 34.04 7.67 42.66
CA SER A 586 35.24 8.34 43.19
C SER A 586 35.04 9.78 43.67
N LYS A 587 33.88 10.40 43.38
CA LYS A 587 33.57 11.80 43.66
C LYS A 587 32.22 12.02 44.34
N HIS A 588 31.44 10.96 44.58
CA HIS A 588 30.01 11.04 44.96
C HIS A 588 29.23 12.07 44.11
N LEU A 589 29.53 12.09 42.81
CA LEU A 589 28.98 13.07 41.87
C LEU A 589 28.01 12.38 40.93
N SER A 590 26.80 12.92 40.82
CA SER A 590 25.83 12.50 39.81
C SER A 590 25.65 13.58 38.76
N GLN A 591 25.45 13.16 37.52
CA GLN A 591 25.24 14.02 36.36
C GLN A 591 24.05 13.49 35.56
N ILE A 592 23.26 14.39 35.00
CA ILE A 592 22.19 14.07 34.06
C ILE A 592 22.69 14.56 32.68
N PRO A 593 23.28 13.68 31.85
CA PRO A 593 23.90 14.12 30.59
C PRO A 593 22.88 14.56 29.53
N PHE A 594 21.64 14.07 29.59
CA PHE A 594 20.61 14.34 28.57
C PHE A 594 19.52 15.26 29.12
N ARG A 595 19.35 16.44 28.52
CA ARG A 595 18.31 17.43 28.92
C ARG A 595 16.92 17.16 28.31
N LYS A 596 16.86 16.41 27.21
CA LYS A 596 15.64 15.98 26.51
C LYS A 596 15.92 14.64 25.81
N LEU A 597 15.11 13.62 26.08
CA LEU A 597 15.07 12.36 25.33
C LEU A 597 13.71 12.23 24.64
N PRO A 598 13.62 11.73 23.40
CA PRO A 598 12.36 11.55 22.70
C PRO A 598 11.70 10.22 23.11
N GLY A 599 10.84 10.27 24.11
CA GLY A 599 10.12 9.11 24.67
C GLY A 599 10.75 8.53 25.94
N LEU A 600 10.03 7.59 26.56
CA LEU A 600 10.42 7.00 27.85
C LEU A 600 11.67 6.13 27.72
N ALA A 601 12.72 6.43 28.49
CA ALA A 601 13.91 5.60 28.59
C ALA A 601 13.59 4.28 29.33
N GLN A 602 13.94 3.13 28.74
CA GLN A 602 13.68 1.81 29.33
C GLN A 602 14.95 1.26 30.00
N THR A 603 16.09 1.32 29.30
CA THR A 603 17.39 0.79 29.75
C THR A 603 18.54 1.54 29.06
N ALA A 604 19.74 1.49 29.65
CA ALA A 604 20.95 2.09 29.10
C ALA A 604 22.20 1.28 29.46
N GLN A 605 23.21 1.30 28.60
CA GLN A 605 24.48 0.59 28.80
C GLN A 605 25.68 1.39 28.28
N PHE A 606 26.83 1.19 28.92
CA PHE A 606 28.12 1.59 28.38
C PHE A 606 28.61 0.57 27.35
N HIS A 607 29.29 1.04 26.31
CA HIS A 607 29.92 0.17 25.32
C HIS A 607 31.14 -0.58 25.89
N PRO A 608 31.43 -1.83 25.47
CA PRO A 608 32.47 -2.68 26.08
C PRO A 608 33.91 -2.15 26.03
N SER A 609 34.27 -1.33 25.03
CA SER A 609 35.65 -0.86 24.80
C SER A 609 35.75 0.67 24.57
N ARG A 610 35.16 1.15 23.46
CA ARG A 610 35.01 2.56 23.01
C ARG A 610 34.20 3.41 24.03
N PRO A 611 34.37 4.75 24.10
CA PRO A 611 33.67 5.65 25.03
C PRO A 611 32.21 5.96 24.64
N LEU A 612 31.50 4.98 24.07
CA LEU A 612 30.12 5.12 23.60
C LEU A 612 29.12 4.74 24.71
N PHE A 613 27.94 5.35 24.67
CA PHE A 613 26.85 5.11 25.61
C PHE A 613 25.52 4.92 24.87
N PHE A 614 24.86 3.80 25.13
CA PHE A 614 23.63 3.41 24.45
C PHE A 614 22.44 3.62 25.38
N VAL A 615 21.41 4.33 24.90
CA VAL A 615 20.14 4.56 25.62
C VAL A 615 18.99 4.03 24.78
N ALA A 616 18.28 3.02 25.28
CA ALA A 616 17.04 2.55 24.70
C ALA A 616 15.87 3.41 25.22
N THR A 617 15.21 4.08 24.29
CA THR A 617 13.82 4.55 24.49
C THR A 617 12.86 3.41 24.17
N GLN A 618 11.56 3.59 24.43
CA GLN A 618 10.52 2.60 24.14
C GLN A 618 10.55 2.01 22.72
N ARG A 619 10.94 2.77 21.68
CA ARG A 619 10.90 2.34 20.27
C ARG A 619 12.24 2.26 19.54
N MET A 620 13.29 2.87 20.08
CA MET A 620 14.55 3.13 19.37
C MET A 620 15.73 3.31 20.32
N ILE A 621 16.94 2.90 19.90
CA ILE A 621 18.17 2.99 20.69
C ILE A 621 19.08 4.08 20.12
N ARG A 622 19.65 4.92 20.99
CA ARG A 622 20.60 5.98 20.61
C ARG A 622 21.99 5.68 21.15
N CYS A 623 22.98 5.70 20.26
CA CYS A 623 24.39 5.62 20.58
C CYS A 623 24.97 7.05 20.64
N TYR A 624 25.48 7.46 21.81
CA TYR A 624 26.13 8.74 22.03
C TYR A 624 27.63 8.55 22.28
N ASP A 625 28.45 9.52 21.87
CA ASP A 625 29.86 9.62 22.26
C ASP A 625 29.98 10.47 23.54
N LEU A 626 30.50 9.90 24.63
CA LEU A 626 30.63 10.60 25.91
C LEU A 626 31.79 11.61 25.95
N GLN A 627 32.76 11.51 25.04
CA GLN A 627 33.88 12.46 24.93
C GLN A 627 33.48 13.66 24.08
N ARG A 628 32.76 13.43 22.97
CA ARG A 628 32.24 14.51 22.09
C ARG A 628 30.95 15.15 22.60
N GLN A 629 30.18 14.42 23.42
CA GLN A 629 28.83 14.78 23.86
C GLN A 629 27.78 14.83 22.73
N GLU A 630 28.01 14.04 21.67
CA GLU A 630 27.25 14.01 20.42
C GLU A 630 26.45 12.71 20.25
N LEU A 631 25.40 12.75 19.43
CA LEU A 631 24.66 11.56 18.98
C LEU A 631 25.34 10.98 17.73
N VAL A 632 25.82 9.73 17.82
CA VAL A 632 26.58 9.07 16.75
C VAL A 632 25.67 8.26 15.82
N LYS A 633 24.79 7.41 16.37
CA LYS A 633 23.89 6.56 15.57
C LYS A 633 22.55 6.34 16.27
N VAL A 634 21.49 6.25 15.47
CA VAL A 634 20.15 5.82 15.91
C VAL A 634 19.86 4.46 15.31
N VAL A 635 19.54 3.49 16.17
CA VAL A 635 19.12 2.14 15.81
C VAL A 635 17.60 2.07 15.93
N GLN A 636 16.96 1.46 14.94
CA GLN A 636 15.50 1.39 14.76
C GLN A 636 15.06 -0.09 14.72
N PRO A 637 14.76 -0.70 15.88
CA PRO A 637 14.39 -2.12 15.91
C PRO A 637 13.03 -2.47 15.30
N GLY A 638 12.12 -1.50 15.14
CA GLY A 638 10.76 -1.80 14.66
C GLY A 638 9.89 -2.56 15.68
N ALA A 639 10.31 -2.58 16.95
CA ALA A 639 9.47 -2.92 18.08
C ALA A 639 8.65 -1.70 18.52
N ARG A 640 7.41 -1.92 18.97
CA ARG A 640 6.57 -0.89 19.61
C ARG A 640 7.03 -0.66 21.04
N TRP A 641 7.55 -1.68 21.72
CA TRP A 641 8.04 -1.59 23.11
C TRP A 641 9.26 -2.49 23.37
N ILE A 642 10.45 -1.88 23.38
CA ILE A 642 11.71 -2.49 23.82
C ILE A 642 11.67 -2.74 25.33
N SER A 643 12.03 -3.94 25.76
CA SER A 643 12.18 -4.29 27.19
C SER A 643 13.62 -4.14 27.66
N SER A 644 14.56 -4.67 26.87
CA SER A 644 15.97 -4.82 27.23
C SER A 644 16.84 -4.84 25.98
N PHE A 645 18.13 -4.55 26.13
CA PHE A 645 19.13 -4.77 25.09
C PHE A 645 20.47 -5.11 25.73
N ASP A 646 21.35 -5.73 24.95
CA ASP A 646 22.73 -6.03 25.34
C ASP A 646 23.69 -5.86 24.15
N ILE A 647 24.93 -5.46 24.43
CA ILE A 647 25.96 -5.20 23.42
C ILE A 647 26.92 -6.39 23.37
N HIS A 648 27.22 -6.87 22.16
CA HIS A 648 28.19 -7.96 21.95
C HIS A 648 29.57 -7.54 22.48
N PRO A 649 30.37 -8.43 23.10
CA PRO A 649 31.66 -8.06 23.71
C PRO A 649 32.67 -7.35 22.80
N GLY A 650 32.62 -7.55 21.47
CA GLY A 650 33.40 -6.78 20.51
C GLY A 650 33.02 -5.29 20.45
N GLY A 651 31.72 -5.01 20.50
CA GLY A 651 31.12 -3.67 20.45
C GLY A 651 30.13 -3.46 19.30
N ASP A 652 30.30 -4.20 18.21
CA ASP A 652 29.79 -3.85 16.86
C ASP A 652 28.43 -4.49 16.54
N ASN A 653 27.91 -5.32 17.44
CA ASN A 653 26.63 -6.01 17.30
C ASN A 653 25.84 -5.87 18.60
N LEU A 654 24.50 -5.84 18.52
CA LEU A 654 23.62 -5.79 19.70
C LEU A 654 22.37 -6.65 19.51
N ILE A 655 21.83 -7.12 20.63
CA ILE A 655 20.54 -7.82 20.70
C ILE A 655 19.53 -6.98 21.47
N VAL A 656 18.28 -6.99 21.04
CA VAL A 656 17.19 -6.25 21.66
C VAL A 656 15.99 -7.17 21.91
N GLY A 657 15.55 -7.23 23.17
CA GLY A 657 14.31 -7.88 23.59
C GLY A 657 13.15 -6.89 23.52
N SER A 658 11.94 -7.41 23.26
CA SER A 658 10.73 -6.60 23.21
C SER A 658 9.56 -7.29 23.90
N TYR A 659 8.65 -6.48 24.44
CA TYR A 659 7.35 -6.97 24.91
C TYR A 659 6.48 -7.45 23.74
N ASP A 660 6.79 -7.02 22.51
CA ASP A 660 6.17 -7.48 21.25
C ASP A 660 6.56 -8.93 20.83
N ARG A 661 7.13 -9.72 21.74
CA ARG A 661 7.49 -11.14 21.55
C ARG A 661 8.57 -11.37 20.47
N ARG A 662 9.42 -10.36 20.22
CA ARG A 662 10.50 -10.39 19.22
C ARG A 662 11.85 -10.22 19.88
N LEU A 663 12.79 -11.10 19.53
CA LEU A 663 14.22 -10.90 19.72
C LEU A 663 14.80 -10.36 18.40
N LEU A 664 15.55 -9.27 18.46
CA LEU A 664 16.06 -8.60 17.26
C LEU A 664 17.57 -8.47 17.35
N TRP A 665 18.26 -9.02 16.37
CA TRP A 665 19.70 -8.86 16.21
C TRP A 665 19.98 -7.68 15.27
N HIS A 666 20.82 -6.75 15.73
CA HIS A 666 21.33 -5.64 14.94
C HIS A 666 22.84 -5.74 14.82
N ASP A 667 23.32 -5.66 13.59
CA ASP A 667 24.69 -5.29 13.30
C ASP A 667 24.78 -3.76 13.20
N LEU A 668 25.77 -3.15 13.87
CA LEU A 668 25.89 -1.69 13.98
C LEU A 668 26.58 -1.02 12.80
N ASP A 669 27.14 -1.76 11.86
CA ASP A 669 27.73 -1.21 10.65
C ASP A 669 26.83 -1.48 9.44
N LEU A 670 26.26 -2.69 9.31
CA LEU A 670 25.38 -3.08 8.20
C LEU A 670 24.11 -2.22 8.05
N SER A 671 23.45 -1.82 9.15
CA SER A 671 22.17 -1.10 9.06
C SER A 671 21.82 -0.27 10.29
N SER A 672 20.67 0.41 10.25
CA SER A 672 19.93 0.90 11.42
C SER A 672 18.73 -0.01 11.78
N ARG A 673 18.24 -0.80 10.81
CA ARG A 673 17.18 -1.81 10.97
C ARG A 673 17.76 -3.13 11.52
N PRO A 674 16.94 -4.07 12.02
CA PRO A 674 17.45 -5.37 12.48
C PRO A 674 17.93 -6.23 11.30
N TYR A 675 19.09 -6.87 11.45
CA TYR A 675 19.64 -7.86 10.51
C TYR A 675 18.83 -9.17 10.56
N LYS A 676 18.47 -9.64 11.77
CA LYS A 676 17.69 -10.86 11.96
C LYS A 676 16.61 -10.67 13.02
N THR A 677 15.35 -10.89 12.63
CA THR A 677 14.20 -10.95 13.56
C THR A 677 13.93 -12.39 13.94
N MET A 678 13.75 -12.64 15.24
CA MET A 678 13.53 -13.96 15.81
C MET A 678 12.29 -13.95 16.71
N ARG A 679 11.47 -15.00 16.65
CA ARG A 679 10.19 -15.14 17.36
C ARG A 679 10.03 -16.57 17.87
N PHE A 680 10.75 -16.90 18.95
CA PHE A 680 10.72 -18.23 19.59
C PHE A 680 9.79 -18.28 20.80
N HIS A 681 9.39 -17.13 21.32
CA HIS A 681 8.58 -17.00 22.53
C HIS A 681 7.12 -16.67 22.21
N PRO A 682 6.13 -17.40 22.77
CA PRO A 682 4.72 -17.02 22.72
C PRO A 682 4.38 -15.83 23.62
N GLU A 683 5.28 -15.40 24.51
CA GLU A 683 5.07 -14.24 25.41
C GLU A 683 6.23 -13.24 25.38
N ALA A 684 6.09 -12.18 26.17
CA ALA A 684 6.99 -11.03 26.18
C ALA A 684 8.41 -11.39 26.67
N ILE A 685 9.41 -10.94 25.91
CA ILE A 685 10.82 -11.07 26.31
C ILE A 685 11.14 -9.99 27.34
N ARG A 686 11.59 -10.39 28.53
CA ARG A 686 11.95 -9.50 29.64
C ARG A 686 13.40 -9.04 29.55
N ALA A 687 14.33 -9.99 29.44
CA ALA A 687 15.76 -9.74 29.47
C ALA A 687 16.47 -10.45 28.32
N VAL A 688 17.59 -9.87 27.86
CA VAL A 688 18.50 -10.45 26.87
C VAL A 688 19.93 -10.22 27.33
N LYS A 689 20.81 -11.22 27.16
CA LYS A 689 22.23 -11.11 27.53
C LYS A 689 23.18 -11.92 26.64
N PHE A 690 24.30 -11.28 26.29
CA PHE A 690 25.48 -11.94 25.74
C PHE A 690 26.33 -12.58 26.85
N HIS A 691 26.97 -13.69 26.52
CA HIS A 691 28.08 -14.24 27.29
C HIS A 691 29.34 -13.39 27.04
N ARG A 692 30.21 -13.22 28.04
CA ARG A 692 31.35 -12.28 27.97
C ARG A 692 32.53 -12.73 27.09
N SER A 693 32.84 -14.04 27.08
CA SER A 693 33.95 -14.61 26.30
C SER A 693 33.52 -15.57 25.17
N LEU A 694 32.51 -16.41 25.41
CA LEU A 694 31.96 -17.36 24.42
C LEU A 694 30.93 -16.68 23.51
N SER A 695 30.79 -17.17 22.28
CA SER A 695 29.81 -16.71 21.28
C SER A 695 28.38 -17.19 21.56
N LEU A 696 27.93 -17.04 22.81
CA LEU A 696 26.59 -17.41 23.28
C LEU A 696 25.78 -16.18 23.67
N PHE A 697 24.47 -16.28 23.52
CA PHE A 697 23.51 -15.34 24.12
C PHE A 697 22.22 -16.05 24.53
N ALA A 698 21.47 -15.40 25.41
CA ALA A 698 20.19 -15.86 25.91
C ALA A 698 19.17 -14.71 25.86
N ASP A 699 17.91 -15.06 25.61
CA ASP A 699 16.75 -14.28 26.01
C ASP A 699 16.01 -14.98 27.17
N ALA A 700 15.09 -14.25 27.80
CA ALA A 700 14.28 -14.70 28.93
C ALA A 700 12.87 -14.13 28.82
N SER A 701 11.85 -14.98 28.97
CA SER A 701 10.46 -14.64 28.62
C SER A 701 9.46 -14.87 29.76
N ASP A 702 8.34 -14.15 29.70
CA ASP A 702 7.20 -14.32 30.60
C ASP A 702 6.50 -15.68 30.49
N ASP A 703 6.79 -16.47 29.45
CA ASP A 703 6.35 -17.88 29.33
C ASP A 703 7.09 -18.87 30.26
N GLY A 704 8.09 -18.41 31.02
CA GLY A 704 8.86 -19.25 31.96
C GLY A 704 10.01 -20.03 31.32
N THR A 705 10.38 -19.69 30.08
CA THR A 705 11.50 -20.30 29.34
C THR A 705 12.59 -19.28 28.98
N LEU A 706 13.76 -19.80 28.63
CA LEU A 706 14.88 -19.05 28.05
C LEU A 706 15.31 -19.76 26.76
N GLN A 707 15.51 -19.04 25.66
CA GLN A 707 16.12 -19.61 24.46
C GLN A 707 17.61 -19.26 24.40
N ILE A 708 18.45 -20.28 24.37
CA ILE A 708 19.89 -20.16 24.22
C ILE A 708 20.25 -20.22 22.73
N PHE A 709 21.14 -19.33 22.33
CA PHE A 709 21.63 -19.17 20.97
C PHE A 709 23.15 -19.19 20.93
N HIS A 710 23.70 -19.73 19.85
CA HIS A 710 25.05 -19.47 19.40
C HIS A 710 25.01 -18.31 18.40
N GLY A 711 25.78 -17.25 18.65
CA GLY A 711 25.89 -16.06 17.80
C GLY A 711 27.35 -15.78 17.49
N LYS A 712 27.87 -16.39 16.41
CA LYS A 712 29.23 -16.17 15.95
C LYS A 712 29.27 -14.90 15.09
N VAL A 713 29.76 -13.82 15.69
CA VAL A 713 30.26 -12.66 14.95
C VAL A 713 31.60 -13.05 14.32
N VAL A 714 31.80 -12.72 13.05
CA VAL A 714 33.06 -12.94 12.32
C VAL A 714 33.81 -11.62 12.24
N SER A 715 35.14 -11.68 12.22
CA SER A 715 36.01 -10.49 12.14
C SER A 715 36.27 -10.01 10.72
N ASP A 716 35.76 -10.71 9.71
CA ASP A 716 35.76 -10.27 8.31
C ASP A 716 34.51 -9.41 8.10
N LEU A 717 34.71 -8.19 7.61
CA LEU A 717 33.66 -7.20 7.39
C LEU A 717 32.62 -7.65 6.34
N MET A 718 32.94 -8.67 5.52
CA MET A 718 32.06 -9.21 4.49
C MET A 718 31.26 -10.45 4.92
N GLU A 719 31.54 -11.09 6.07
CA GLU A 719 30.78 -12.26 6.55
C GLU A 719 29.81 -11.88 7.68
N ASN A 720 28.51 -11.88 7.37
CA ASN A 720 27.46 -11.58 8.35
C ASN A 720 27.40 -12.60 9.50
N ALA A 721 27.02 -12.13 10.70
CA ALA A 721 26.94 -12.97 11.90
C ALA A 721 26.06 -14.23 11.72
N THR A 722 26.60 -15.39 12.12
CA THR A 722 25.92 -16.69 12.06
C THR A 722 25.21 -16.99 13.38
N ILE A 723 23.87 -17.03 13.33
CA ILE A 723 22.99 -17.06 14.50
C ILE A 723 22.12 -18.33 14.48
N VAL A 724 22.35 -19.22 15.44
CA VAL A 724 21.75 -20.57 15.54
C VAL A 724 21.10 -20.77 16.92
N PRO A 725 19.80 -21.14 17.02
CA PRO A 725 19.20 -21.54 18.28
C PRO A 725 19.73 -22.93 18.69
N VAL A 726 20.26 -23.07 19.92
CA VAL A 726 20.87 -24.34 20.38
C VAL A 726 20.04 -25.08 21.42
N LYS A 727 19.35 -24.37 22.34
CA LYS A 727 18.53 -25.02 23.39
C LYS A 727 17.45 -24.11 23.95
N MET A 728 16.22 -24.61 24.04
CA MET A 728 15.18 -24.00 24.88
C MET A 728 15.29 -24.59 26.29
N LEU A 729 15.52 -23.75 27.29
CA LEU A 729 15.55 -24.12 28.71
C LEU A 729 14.17 -23.87 29.31
N LYS A 730 13.58 -24.91 29.91
CA LYS A 730 12.24 -24.87 30.52
C LYS A 730 12.33 -25.29 31.98
N GLY A 731 11.61 -24.61 32.86
CA GLY A 731 11.47 -25.08 34.24
C GLY A 731 10.96 -24.06 35.26
N HIS A 732 11.06 -22.74 34.99
CA HIS A 732 10.42 -21.74 35.85
C HIS A 732 8.90 -21.88 35.79
N LYS A 733 8.23 -21.70 36.93
CA LYS A 733 6.77 -21.70 36.99
C LYS A 733 6.25 -20.29 36.65
N VAL A 734 5.38 -20.19 35.66
CA VAL A 734 4.68 -18.93 35.34
C VAL A 734 3.71 -18.60 36.49
N ILE A 735 3.78 -17.37 37.01
CA ILE A 735 2.89 -16.86 38.06
C ILE A 735 2.32 -15.52 37.60
N ASN A 736 0.99 -15.40 37.56
CA ASN A 736 0.26 -14.20 37.14
C ASN A 736 0.73 -13.63 35.78
N LYS A 737 0.93 -14.52 34.79
CA LYS A 737 1.46 -14.23 33.44
C LYS A 737 2.90 -13.65 33.43
N LEU A 738 3.68 -13.86 34.48
CA LEU A 738 5.11 -13.56 34.52
C LEU A 738 5.94 -14.84 34.67
N GLY A 739 7.09 -14.87 34.01
CA GLY A 739 7.94 -16.06 33.88
C GLY A 739 9.35 -15.80 34.39
N VAL A 740 10.28 -15.58 33.48
CA VAL A 740 11.68 -15.25 33.78
C VAL A 740 11.89 -13.74 33.62
N LEU A 741 12.37 -13.07 34.67
CA LEU A 741 12.41 -11.60 34.75
C LEU A 741 13.79 -10.98 34.44
N ASP A 742 14.88 -11.70 34.71
CA ASP A 742 16.26 -11.28 34.45
C ASP A 742 17.13 -12.52 34.15
N VAL A 743 18.23 -12.31 33.44
CA VAL A 743 19.22 -13.34 33.12
C VAL A 743 20.63 -12.71 33.16
N ASP A 744 21.61 -13.45 33.66
CA ASP A 744 23.03 -13.09 33.59
C ASP A 744 23.88 -14.32 33.20
N TRP A 745 25.04 -14.08 32.59
CA TRP A 745 25.98 -15.13 32.20
C TRP A 745 27.18 -15.17 33.14
N HIS A 746 27.60 -16.38 33.49
CA HIS A 746 28.80 -16.59 34.28
C HIS A 746 30.04 -16.07 33.50
N PRO A 747 31.04 -15.43 34.13
CA PRO A 747 32.08 -14.69 33.40
C PRO A 747 33.05 -15.50 32.51
N LYS A 748 33.06 -16.85 32.62
CA LYS A 748 34.00 -17.74 31.91
C LYS A 748 33.33 -18.99 31.32
N HIS A 749 32.75 -19.83 32.18
CA HIS A 749 32.04 -21.06 31.83
C HIS A 749 30.66 -20.75 31.22
N PRO A 750 30.14 -21.62 30.32
CA PRO A 750 28.86 -21.46 29.61
C PRO A 750 27.64 -21.71 30.52
N TRP A 751 27.62 -21.10 31.70
CA TRP A 751 26.53 -21.22 32.67
C TRP A 751 25.71 -19.93 32.66
N CYS A 752 24.39 -20.06 32.58
CA CYS A 752 23.49 -18.91 32.72
C CYS A 752 22.69 -19.01 34.01
N LEU A 753 22.30 -17.85 34.55
CA LEU A 753 21.56 -17.71 35.78
C LEU A 753 20.29 -16.91 35.49
N SER A 754 19.14 -17.43 35.91
CA SER A 754 17.83 -16.83 35.64
C SER A 754 17.07 -16.47 36.92
N ALA A 755 16.37 -15.33 36.90
CA ALA A 755 15.48 -14.87 37.98
C ALA A 755 14.02 -15.20 37.66
N GLY A 756 13.34 -15.91 38.56
CA GLY A 756 11.95 -16.33 38.36
C GLY A 756 10.91 -15.47 39.09
N ALA A 757 9.78 -15.28 38.42
CA ALA A 757 8.52 -14.88 39.07
C ALA A 757 7.99 -15.95 40.05
N ASP A 758 8.57 -17.16 40.04
CA ASP A 758 8.33 -18.24 41.00
C ASP A 758 9.13 -18.14 42.31
N GLY A 759 9.82 -17.02 42.54
CA GLY A 759 10.62 -16.79 43.75
C GLY A 759 11.93 -17.58 43.81
N THR A 760 12.30 -18.27 42.72
CA THR A 760 13.57 -19.00 42.61
C THR A 760 14.54 -18.27 41.69
N CYS A 761 15.84 -18.37 41.99
CA CYS A 761 16.88 -18.22 40.97
C CYS A 761 17.30 -19.62 40.50
N ARG A 762 17.80 -19.76 39.27
CA ARG A 762 18.24 -21.07 38.75
C ARG A 762 19.53 -20.96 37.96
N LEU A 763 20.50 -21.81 38.28
CA LEU A 763 21.75 -21.98 37.54
C LEU A 763 21.58 -23.10 36.52
N TRP A 764 21.86 -22.80 35.25
CA TRP A 764 21.82 -23.76 34.15
C TRP A 764 23.24 -24.04 33.63
N ALA A 765 23.53 -25.31 33.38
CA ALA A 765 24.83 -25.83 32.95
C ALA A 765 24.72 -26.91 31.86
#